data_AF-A0A8C5KWB2-F1
#
_entry.id   AF-A0A8C5KWB2-F1
#
_cell.length_a   1.000
_cell.length_b   1.000
_cell.length_c   1.000
_cell.angle_alpha   90.00
_cell.angle_beta   90.00
_cell.angle_gamma   90.00
#
_symmetry.space_group_name_H-M   'P 1'
#
loop_
_entity.id
_entity.type
_entity.pdbx_description
1 polymer ?
#
loop_
_entity_poly.entity_id
_entity_poly.type
_entity_poly.pdbx_seq_one_letter_code
_entity_poly.pdbx_strand_id
1 'polypeptide(L)'
;MILICLWLLCLSVSKLPLPHEKAEGQIVLLGDSGMTVEDPFAVDPDSGFLVATRALDREEKAEYRLQVSLESEDGRVLWGPQPVIVHVKDENDQIPQFSQAIYIAQLSQGTRPGIPFLFLEASDGDAPGTANSDLRFHILSQSPAQPVPEMFQLEPRLGALALSPGGSTSLVHALKGPYKLLVQVKDMGDQTLGNQATATVEISIVDNTWVPLEPVHLAENLKVVYPHRIAQVHWSGSNAHYHLESQPPGPFDVDTDGKLYVTMELDREAQAEYLLQVRAQNPHGDNYAEPLELQVVVMDENDNAPVCLPRDPSISIPELSPPGTAVTTVLAEDADAPGSPNSHIVYRLLSPETEEGAEGRAFELDPITGSVTLGTVPLRAGQNILLQVLAIDLAGAEGGLSSTCEVAVMITDTNDHAPEFSTSQVGPISLPENAKPGTLVTTLMATDADLEPAFRLMDFSIEAGDPEGIFDLAWEPDSDRVQLRLHKNLSYEAAPHHEVVVVVQNVEELLGPGPGPGSTATVTVLVERVVPPLKLDQESYEASVPVSTPAGSFLLTIQPSNPMRSLRFSLVNDSEGWLCIKEVSGEVHTAQSLQGARPGDTYTVLVEAQDTDEPGLSTSATLVVHFLKAPPAPALALAPVPTRHLCTPRQDYGVVISGPSEDPDLTSGDGLYNFALGPNPTVQRDWRLQPINDSHAYLTLALHWVEPGEYMVPVVVHHDARMWQLLVRVIVCRCNVEGQCMRKVGRMKGMPTKLSAVGILVGTLAAIGFFLILIFTHLAMARKKDLDQPADSMPLKTAV
;
A
#
# COMPACT_ATOMS: atom_id res chain seq x y z
N MET A 1 -82.43 -30.98 42.12
CA MET A 1 -83.90 -31.07 42.18
C MET A 1 -84.44 -29.75 41.67
N ILE A 2 -85.33 -29.81 40.69
CA ILE A 2 -85.80 -28.72 39.84
C ILE A 2 -86.65 -27.70 40.63
N LEU A 3 -86.27 -26.43 40.63
CA LEU A 3 -87.13 -25.24 40.87
C LEU A 3 -86.53 -24.13 39.99
N ILE A 4 -86.97 -23.92 38.75
CA ILE A 4 -88.11 -23.07 38.37
C ILE A 4 -88.25 -21.84 39.27
N CYS A 5 -87.46 -20.81 38.97
CA CYS A 5 -87.84 -19.42 39.25
C CYS A 5 -88.26 -18.79 37.91
N LEU A 6 -89.49 -19.08 37.50
CA LEU A 6 -90.25 -18.16 36.65
C LEU A 6 -90.79 -17.02 37.54
N TRP A 7 -91.16 -15.90 36.91
CA TRP A 7 -91.78 -14.68 37.45
C TRP A 7 -90.74 -13.65 37.95
N LEU A 8 -90.59 -12.44 37.42
CA LEU A 8 -91.55 -11.52 36.81
C LEU A 8 -90.92 -10.66 35.69
N LEU A 9 -91.69 -10.51 34.61
CA LEU A 9 -91.99 -9.29 33.84
C LEU A 9 -90.89 -8.24 33.60
N CYS A 10 -90.73 -7.83 32.33
CA CYS A 10 -90.07 -6.61 31.86
C CYS A 10 -90.07 -5.50 32.91
N LEU A 11 -89.00 -5.45 33.70
CA LEU A 11 -88.76 -4.36 34.63
C LEU A 11 -88.32 -3.17 33.77
N SER A 12 -89.20 -2.17 33.70
CA SER A 12 -88.81 -0.86 33.20
C SER A 12 -87.80 -0.27 34.19
N VAL A 13 -86.54 -0.20 33.76
CA VAL A 13 -85.40 0.20 34.59
C VAL A 13 -85.41 1.71 34.83
N SER A 14 -85.71 2.49 33.79
CA SER A 14 -85.79 3.95 33.85
C SER A 14 -86.42 4.53 32.59
N LYS A 15 -87.17 5.63 32.71
CA LYS A 15 -87.62 6.41 31.55
C LYS A 15 -86.49 7.34 31.08
N LEU A 16 -86.09 7.21 29.83
CA LEU A 16 -85.04 8.05 29.25
C LEU A 16 -85.60 9.44 28.88
N PRO A 17 -84.84 10.53 29.06
CA PRO A 17 -85.28 11.88 28.74
C PRO A 17 -85.20 12.15 27.22
N LEU A 18 -85.99 11.43 26.44
CA LEU A 18 -86.06 11.59 24.98
C LEU A 18 -86.81 12.89 24.61
N PRO A 19 -86.38 13.63 23.57
CA PRO A 19 -87.04 14.86 23.14
C PRO A 19 -88.47 14.59 22.65
N HIS A 20 -89.46 15.29 23.24
CA HIS A 20 -90.89 15.17 22.95
C HIS A 20 -91.30 15.95 21.67
N GLU A 21 -90.71 15.67 20.51
CA GLU A 21 -91.28 16.09 19.23
C GLU A 21 -91.17 14.96 18.22
N LYS A 22 -92.23 14.78 17.40
CA LYS A 22 -92.32 13.77 16.33
C LYS A 22 -91.16 13.98 15.33
N ALA A 23 -90.02 13.38 15.61
CA ALA A 23 -88.93 13.23 14.67
C ALA A 23 -88.93 11.78 14.19
N GLU A 24 -88.93 11.60 12.87
CA GLU A 24 -88.78 10.32 12.17
C GLU A 24 -87.38 9.74 12.42
N GLY A 25 -87.13 9.22 13.62
CA GLY A 25 -85.85 8.66 14.03
C GLY A 25 -86.01 7.38 14.86
N GLN A 26 -85.10 6.43 14.66
CA GLN A 26 -85.00 5.18 15.40
C GLN A 26 -84.09 5.35 16.62
N ILE A 27 -84.49 4.80 17.78
CA ILE A 27 -83.64 4.77 18.97
C ILE A 27 -82.62 3.64 18.80
N VAL A 28 -81.34 3.98 18.91
CA VAL A 28 -80.22 3.04 18.86
C VAL A 28 -79.58 2.96 20.24
N LEU A 29 -79.39 1.74 20.72
CA LEU A 29 -78.70 1.45 21.97
C LEU A 29 -77.40 0.71 21.66
N LEU A 30 -76.29 1.25 22.14
CA LEU A 30 -74.95 0.71 21.95
C LEU A 30 -74.39 0.33 23.33
N GLY A 31 -74.14 -0.96 23.56
CA GLY A 31 -73.39 -1.46 24.71
C GLY A 31 -71.87 -1.33 24.56
N ASP A 32 -71.15 -1.65 25.63
CA ASP A 32 -69.68 -1.55 25.75
C ASP A 32 -68.86 -2.24 24.64
N SER A 33 -69.39 -3.26 23.96
CA SER A 33 -68.61 -4.11 23.06
C SER A 33 -68.59 -3.69 21.59
N GLY A 34 -69.36 -2.69 21.15
CA GLY A 34 -69.33 -2.19 19.75
C GLY A 34 -69.61 -3.22 18.64
N MET A 35 -69.86 -4.48 18.99
CA MET A 35 -70.23 -5.60 18.13
C MET A 35 -71.52 -6.23 18.65
N THR A 36 -72.36 -6.61 17.69
CA THR A 36 -73.71 -7.19 17.79
C THR A 36 -73.75 -8.55 18.49
N VAL A 37 -73.39 -8.61 19.77
CA VAL A 37 -73.88 -9.64 20.69
C VAL A 37 -75.13 -9.05 21.34
N GLU A 38 -76.24 -9.79 21.38
CA GLU A 38 -77.53 -9.31 21.88
C GLU A 38 -77.37 -8.63 23.26
N ASP A 39 -77.33 -7.30 23.26
CA ASP A 39 -77.26 -6.52 24.49
C ASP A 39 -78.50 -6.86 25.34
N PRO A 40 -78.33 -7.11 26.66
CA PRO A 40 -79.42 -7.55 27.53
C PRO A 40 -80.46 -6.46 27.82
N PHE A 41 -80.37 -5.32 27.12
CA PHE A 41 -81.24 -4.17 27.28
C PHE A 41 -81.78 -3.73 25.93
N ALA A 42 -83.05 -3.36 25.91
CA ALA A 42 -83.70 -2.69 24.79
C ALA A 42 -84.43 -1.44 25.28
N VAL A 43 -84.66 -0.47 24.40
CA VAL A 43 -85.52 0.68 24.72
C VAL A 43 -86.87 0.46 24.05
N ASP A 44 -87.94 0.51 24.83
CA ASP A 44 -89.30 0.50 24.30
C ASP A 44 -89.53 1.79 23.47
N PRO A 45 -89.83 1.68 22.16
CA PRO A 45 -89.93 2.82 21.25
C PRO A 45 -91.15 3.71 21.53
N ASP A 46 -92.23 3.17 22.10
CA ASP A 46 -93.46 3.92 22.36
C ASP A 46 -93.39 4.66 23.70
N SER A 47 -92.77 4.04 24.70
CA SER A 47 -92.78 4.53 26.07
C SER A 47 -91.47 5.19 26.50
N GLY A 48 -90.36 4.91 25.80
CA GLY A 48 -89.02 5.43 26.08
C GLY A 48 -88.36 4.81 27.32
N PHE A 49 -88.86 3.67 27.80
CA PHE A 49 -88.29 2.97 28.94
C PHE A 49 -87.20 1.99 28.51
N LEU A 50 -86.10 1.97 29.26
CA LEU A 50 -85.09 0.91 29.17
C LEU A 50 -85.64 -0.36 29.83
N VAL A 51 -85.68 -1.48 29.13
CA VAL A 51 -86.17 -2.78 29.59
C VAL A 51 -85.08 -3.85 29.45
N ALA A 52 -84.97 -4.74 30.43
CA ALA A 52 -84.11 -5.91 30.32
C ALA A 52 -84.77 -6.99 29.43
N THR A 53 -84.05 -7.51 28.45
CA THR A 53 -84.55 -8.53 27.49
C THR A 53 -84.30 -9.97 27.97
N ARG A 54 -83.37 -10.14 28.90
CA ARG A 54 -83.04 -11.40 29.56
C ARG A 54 -82.76 -11.18 31.05
N ALA A 55 -82.67 -12.27 31.81
CA ALA A 55 -82.23 -12.21 33.21
C ALA A 55 -80.80 -11.65 33.29
N LEU A 56 -80.54 -10.83 34.30
CA LEU A 56 -79.23 -10.25 34.58
C LEU A 56 -78.61 -11.00 35.75
N ASP A 57 -77.35 -11.38 35.60
CA ASP A 57 -76.55 -12.07 36.60
C ASP A 57 -75.41 -11.11 37.00
N ARG A 58 -75.33 -10.75 38.29
CA ARG A 58 -74.37 -9.76 38.77
C ARG A 58 -72.97 -10.35 38.83
N GLU A 59 -72.87 -11.62 39.20
CA GLU A 59 -71.64 -12.41 39.28
C GLU A 59 -71.02 -12.56 37.88
N GLU A 60 -71.84 -12.59 36.83
CA GLU A 60 -71.38 -12.46 35.44
C GLU A 60 -70.98 -11.02 35.09
N LYS A 61 -71.87 -10.03 35.34
CA LYS A 61 -71.57 -8.60 35.07
C LYS A 61 -72.39 -7.65 35.95
N ALA A 62 -71.70 -6.96 36.87
CA ALA A 62 -72.31 -6.07 37.86
C ALA A 62 -72.70 -4.67 37.34
N GLU A 63 -72.09 -4.19 36.26
CA GLU A 63 -72.35 -2.86 35.70
C GLU A 63 -72.37 -2.92 34.16
N TYR A 64 -73.37 -2.26 33.57
CA TYR A 64 -73.46 -2.08 32.12
C TYR A 64 -73.43 -0.59 31.79
N ARG A 65 -72.57 -0.21 30.86
CA ARG A 65 -72.52 1.15 30.31
C ARG A 65 -73.12 1.12 28.92
N LEU A 66 -74.22 1.85 28.77
CA LEU A 66 -74.99 1.92 27.55
C LEU A 66 -74.93 3.34 27.02
N GLN A 67 -74.86 3.49 25.70
CA GLN A 67 -75.06 4.76 25.03
C GLN A 67 -76.37 4.71 24.26
N VAL A 68 -77.23 5.69 24.52
CA VAL A 68 -78.49 5.82 23.81
C VAL A 68 -78.42 7.02 22.89
N SER A 69 -78.63 6.78 21.60
CA SER A 69 -78.78 7.80 20.56
C SER A 69 -80.15 7.67 19.90
N LEU A 70 -80.66 8.79 19.41
CA LEU A 70 -81.75 8.82 18.44
C LEU A 70 -81.12 9.08 17.08
N GLU A 71 -81.37 8.21 16.10
CA GLU A 71 -80.75 8.27 14.77
C GLU A 71 -81.83 8.38 13.68
N SER A 72 -81.56 9.16 12.63
CA SER A 72 -82.39 9.23 11.42
C SER A 72 -82.29 7.93 10.62
N GLU A 73 -83.25 7.64 9.73
CA GLU A 73 -83.16 6.48 8.79
C GLU A 73 -81.85 6.44 7.97
N ASP A 74 -81.23 7.61 7.70
CA ASP A 74 -79.94 7.73 7.01
C ASP A 74 -78.69 7.53 7.93
N GLY A 75 -78.88 7.11 9.19
CA GLY A 75 -77.80 6.86 10.16
C GLY A 75 -77.20 8.13 10.81
N ARG A 76 -77.89 9.28 10.71
CA ARG A 76 -77.45 10.53 11.36
C ARG A 76 -77.97 10.61 12.79
N VAL A 77 -77.10 10.81 13.77
CA VAL A 77 -77.49 11.03 15.17
C VAL A 77 -78.24 12.36 15.31
N LEU A 78 -79.53 12.27 15.63
CA LEU A 78 -80.45 13.38 15.87
C LEU A 78 -80.41 13.87 17.33
N TRP A 79 -80.11 12.97 18.27
CA TRP A 79 -79.98 13.27 19.70
C TRP A 79 -79.10 12.21 20.39
N GLY A 80 -78.33 12.61 21.39
CA GLY A 80 -77.33 11.74 22.04
C GLY A 80 -75.92 11.87 21.43
N PRO A 81 -74.97 10.98 21.77
CA PRO A 81 -75.12 9.83 22.67
C PRO A 81 -75.24 10.24 24.14
N GLN A 82 -76.28 9.76 24.82
CA GLN A 82 -76.46 9.94 26.26
C GLN A 82 -75.95 8.68 26.99
N PRO A 83 -74.95 8.80 27.89
CA PRO A 83 -74.52 7.66 28.69
C PRO A 83 -75.57 7.29 29.75
N VAL A 84 -75.82 5.99 29.87
CA VAL A 84 -76.68 5.36 30.87
C VAL A 84 -75.88 4.25 31.53
N ILE A 85 -75.80 4.28 32.85
CA ILE A 85 -75.12 3.23 33.62
C ILE A 85 -76.20 2.43 34.36
N VAL A 86 -76.23 1.12 34.13
CA VAL A 86 -77.11 0.20 34.84
C VAL A 86 -76.27 -0.58 35.85
N HIS A 87 -76.53 -0.36 37.13
CA HIS A 87 -75.97 -1.17 38.21
C HIS A 87 -76.92 -2.33 38.52
N VAL A 88 -76.42 -3.56 38.40
CA VAL A 88 -77.16 -4.76 38.79
C VAL A 88 -77.05 -4.89 40.31
N LYS A 89 -78.20 -5.01 40.99
CA LYS A 89 -78.21 -5.22 42.44
C LYS A 89 -77.83 -6.66 42.76
N ASP A 90 -77.10 -6.81 43.85
CA ASP A 90 -76.71 -8.08 44.44
C ASP A 90 -77.89 -8.74 45.15
N GLU A 91 -78.05 -10.04 44.95
CA GLU A 91 -78.97 -10.93 45.65
C GLU A 91 -78.15 -12.05 46.28
N ASN A 92 -78.56 -12.58 47.44
CA ASN A 92 -77.78 -13.59 48.19
C ASN A 92 -77.94 -15.00 47.59
N ASP A 93 -77.48 -15.20 46.37
CA ASP A 93 -77.67 -16.44 45.60
C ASP A 93 -76.40 -17.32 45.50
N GLN A 94 -75.25 -16.80 45.93
CA GLN A 94 -74.03 -17.58 46.11
C GLN A 94 -73.97 -18.23 47.50
N ILE A 95 -73.37 -19.42 47.57
CA ILE A 95 -73.21 -20.18 48.82
C ILE A 95 -71.74 -20.08 49.24
N PRO A 96 -71.43 -19.75 50.52
CA PRO A 96 -70.07 -19.74 51.01
C PRO A 96 -69.36 -21.07 50.77
N GLN A 97 -68.08 -21.05 50.42
CA GLN A 97 -67.27 -22.25 50.20
C GLN A 97 -65.95 -22.16 50.93
N PHE A 98 -65.61 -23.19 51.72
CA PHE A 98 -64.27 -23.32 52.29
C PHE A 98 -63.25 -23.63 51.20
N SER A 99 -62.02 -23.13 51.37
CA SER A 99 -60.90 -23.46 50.48
C SER A 99 -60.53 -24.95 50.55
N GLN A 100 -60.81 -25.61 51.68
CA GLN A 100 -60.56 -27.03 51.90
C GLN A 100 -61.76 -27.69 52.60
N ALA A 101 -62.08 -28.94 52.20
CA ALA A 101 -63.11 -29.72 52.89
C ALA A 101 -62.62 -30.27 54.25
N ILE A 102 -61.32 -30.51 54.37
CA ILE A 102 -60.65 -31.01 55.58
C ILE A 102 -59.37 -30.19 55.81
N TYR A 103 -59.28 -29.55 56.97
CA TYR A 103 -58.07 -28.87 57.45
C TYR A 103 -57.35 -29.77 58.45
N ILE A 104 -56.03 -29.86 58.37
CA ILE A 104 -55.22 -30.66 59.30
C ILE A 104 -54.26 -29.72 60.04
N ALA A 105 -54.25 -29.79 61.36
CA ALA A 105 -53.37 -29.01 62.21
C ALA A 105 -52.67 -29.89 63.26
N GLN A 106 -51.46 -29.49 63.64
CA GLN A 106 -50.76 -30.06 64.79
C GLN A 106 -50.62 -28.97 65.85
N LEU A 107 -50.90 -29.34 67.09
CA LEU A 107 -50.93 -28.41 68.20
C LEU A 107 -50.13 -28.96 69.38
N SER A 108 -49.15 -28.18 69.84
CA SER A 108 -48.30 -28.61 70.95
C SER A 108 -48.99 -28.44 72.31
N GLN A 109 -48.71 -29.33 73.27
CA GLN A 109 -49.28 -29.31 74.63
C GLN A 109 -49.06 -28.00 75.41
N GLY A 110 -48.06 -27.20 75.07
CA GLY A 110 -47.71 -25.96 75.76
C GLY A 110 -48.39 -24.71 75.19
N THR A 111 -49.17 -24.86 74.11
CA THR A 111 -49.76 -23.72 73.40
C THR A 111 -50.66 -22.88 74.32
N ARG A 112 -50.41 -21.57 74.33
CA ARG A 112 -51.12 -20.58 75.17
C ARG A 112 -52.52 -20.29 74.63
N PRO A 113 -53.48 -19.89 75.48
CA PRO A 113 -54.83 -19.57 75.02
C PRO A 113 -54.83 -18.29 74.17
N GLY A 114 -55.71 -18.23 73.19
CA GLY A 114 -55.89 -17.07 72.31
C GLY A 114 -54.84 -16.89 71.20
N ILE A 115 -53.78 -17.70 71.16
CA ILE A 115 -52.84 -17.72 70.03
C ILE A 115 -53.47 -18.52 68.89
N PRO A 116 -53.72 -17.91 67.71
CA PRO A 116 -54.25 -18.64 66.57
C PRO A 116 -53.19 -19.57 66.00
N PHE A 117 -53.56 -20.82 65.72
CA PHE A 117 -52.66 -21.84 65.15
C PHE A 117 -53.14 -22.36 63.77
N LEU A 118 -54.35 -22.00 63.36
CA LEU A 118 -54.91 -22.31 62.06
C LEU A 118 -55.88 -21.20 61.65
N PHE A 119 -55.85 -20.79 60.39
CA PHE A 119 -56.84 -19.89 59.79
C PHE A 119 -57.68 -20.68 58.79
N LEU A 120 -59.00 -20.59 58.95
CA LEU A 120 -59.95 -21.19 58.03
C LEU A 120 -60.34 -20.17 56.97
N GLU A 121 -60.16 -20.54 55.72
CA GLU A 121 -60.45 -19.65 54.59
C GLU A 121 -61.73 -20.11 53.91
N ALA A 122 -62.61 -19.15 53.64
CA ALA A 122 -63.81 -19.37 52.86
C ALA A 122 -64.08 -18.15 51.98
N SER A 123 -64.75 -18.37 50.86
CA SER A 123 -65.12 -17.34 49.89
C SER A 123 -66.61 -17.41 49.59
N ASP A 124 -67.22 -16.24 49.41
CA ASP A 124 -68.55 -16.06 48.86
C ASP A 124 -68.47 -15.31 47.53
N GLY A 125 -69.31 -15.67 46.56
CA GLY A 125 -69.34 -15.05 45.23
C GLY A 125 -70.17 -13.76 45.17
N ASP A 126 -71.02 -13.51 46.18
CA ASP A 126 -71.86 -12.32 46.28
C ASP A 126 -71.01 -11.03 46.37
N ALA A 127 -71.63 -9.85 46.16
CA ALA A 127 -70.90 -8.60 46.03
C ALA A 127 -70.02 -8.29 47.26
N PRO A 128 -68.72 -7.96 47.09
CA PRO A 128 -67.81 -7.75 48.21
C PRO A 128 -68.20 -6.54 49.05
N GLY A 129 -68.17 -6.70 50.37
CA GLY A 129 -68.47 -5.62 51.34
C GLY A 129 -69.96 -5.42 51.63
N THR A 130 -70.83 -6.28 51.08
CA THR A 130 -72.24 -6.39 51.49
C THR A 130 -72.40 -7.42 52.62
N ALA A 131 -73.60 -7.50 53.19
CA ALA A 131 -73.90 -8.57 54.16
C ALA A 131 -73.89 -9.96 53.51
N ASN A 132 -74.14 -10.05 52.20
CA ASN A 132 -74.22 -11.30 51.45
C ASN A 132 -72.83 -11.96 51.31
N SER A 133 -71.76 -11.17 51.24
CA SER A 133 -70.38 -11.68 51.26
C SER A 133 -69.68 -11.61 52.64
N ASP A 134 -70.35 -11.12 53.69
CA ASP A 134 -69.79 -11.02 55.05
C ASP A 134 -69.90 -12.37 55.77
N LEU A 135 -68.80 -13.12 55.79
CA LEU A 135 -68.75 -14.48 56.33
C LEU A 135 -68.57 -14.52 57.85
N ARG A 136 -69.29 -15.46 58.48
CA ARG A 136 -69.22 -15.77 59.92
C ARG A 136 -68.90 -17.22 60.21
N PHE A 137 -67.79 -17.44 60.88
CA PHE A 137 -67.29 -18.76 61.26
C PHE A 137 -67.76 -19.17 62.66
N HIS A 138 -68.18 -20.44 62.82
CA HIS A 138 -68.64 -21.01 64.08
C HIS A 138 -68.25 -22.48 64.22
N ILE A 139 -67.83 -22.90 65.42
CA ILE A 139 -67.62 -24.32 65.72
C ILE A 139 -68.97 -24.95 66.07
N LEU A 140 -69.43 -25.93 65.29
CA LEU A 140 -70.68 -26.66 65.55
C LEU A 140 -70.49 -27.79 66.56
N SER A 141 -69.36 -28.51 66.47
CA SER A 141 -69.07 -29.60 67.39
C SER A 141 -67.57 -29.89 67.50
N GLN A 142 -67.17 -30.42 68.64
CA GLN A 142 -65.84 -30.95 68.93
C GLN A 142 -65.96 -32.43 69.32
N SER A 143 -65.15 -33.28 68.70
CA SER A 143 -65.04 -34.69 69.09
C SER A 143 -63.57 -35.08 69.25
N PRO A 144 -63.15 -35.68 70.37
CA PRO A 144 -63.92 -35.93 71.59
C PRO A 144 -64.26 -34.65 72.37
N ALA A 145 -65.35 -34.67 73.14
CA ALA A 145 -65.77 -33.56 74.01
C ALA A 145 -65.00 -33.49 75.35
N GLN A 146 -64.09 -34.43 75.59
CA GLN A 146 -63.22 -34.50 76.76
C GLN A 146 -61.79 -34.08 76.36
N PRO A 147 -60.98 -33.49 77.26
CA PRO A 147 -61.24 -33.21 78.68
C PRO A 147 -62.20 -32.04 78.96
N VAL A 148 -62.38 -31.11 78.02
CA VAL A 148 -63.42 -30.06 78.07
C VAL A 148 -64.10 -29.90 76.71
N PRO A 149 -65.42 -29.59 76.66
CA PRO A 149 -66.19 -29.55 75.42
C PRO A 149 -65.85 -28.36 74.50
N GLU A 150 -65.32 -27.29 75.07
CA GLU A 150 -64.92 -26.07 74.36
C GLU A 150 -63.39 -25.90 74.45
N MET A 151 -62.61 -26.86 73.94
CA MET A 151 -61.14 -26.72 73.97
C MET A 151 -60.64 -25.64 73.01
N PHE A 152 -61.36 -25.45 71.90
CA PHE A 152 -60.98 -24.53 70.84
C PHE A 152 -61.98 -23.39 70.75
N GLN A 153 -61.49 -22.22 70.37
CA GLN A 153 -62.27 -21.04 70.07
C GLN A 153 -61.95 -20.60 68.65
N LEU A 154 -62.95 -20.10 67.94
CA LEU A 154 -62.82 -19.65 66.56
C LEU A 154 -63.25 -18.19 66.49
N GLU A 155 -62.39 -17.33 65.95
CA GLU A 155 -62.74 -15.93 65.73
C GLU A 155 -63.75 -15.86 64.56
N PRO A 156 -64.96 -15.28 64.76
CA PRO A 156 -66.04 -15.38 63.79
C PRO A 156 -65.84 -14.66 62.46
N ARG A 157 -64.94 -13.68 62.34
CA ARG A 157 -64.66 -12.90 61.12
C ARG A 157 -63.45 -13.40 60.36
N LEU A 158 -62.38 -13.72 61.10
CA LEU A 158 -61.07 -14.04 60.55
C LEU A 158 -60.88 -15.54 60.31
N GLY A 159 -61.78 -16.38 60.83
CA GLY A 159 -61.61 -17.83 60.79
C GLY A 159 -60.41 -18.30 61.62
N ALA A 160 -59.93 -17.48 62.56
CA ALA A 160 -58.74 -17.74 63.35
C ALA A 160 -59.04 -18.72 64.49
N LEU A 161 -58.55 -19.95 64.37
CA LEU A 161 -58.74 -21.02 65.34
C LEU A 161 -57.62 -20.98 66.39
N ALA A 162 -58.01 -20.89 67.65
CA ALA A 162 -57.12 -20.80 68.80
C ALA A 162 -57.59 -21.73 69.94
N LEU A 163 -56.75 -21.92 70.95
CA LEU A 163 -57.17 -22.57 72.20
C LEU A 163 -57.99 -21.63 73.06
N SER A 164 -59.06 -22.16 73.66
CA SER A 164 -59.79 -21.45 74.71
C SER A 164 -58.97 -21.43 76.01
N PRO A 165 -59.28 -20.53 76.97
CA PRO A 165 -58.65 -20.53 78.28
C PRO A 165 -58.71 -21.89 79.00
N GLY A 166 -59.86 -22.57 78.92
CA GLY A 166 -60.05 -23.90 79.51
C GLY A 166 -59.40 -25.04 78.71
N GLY A 167 -59.29 -24.88 77.39
CA GLY A 167 -58.59 -25.80 76.50
C GLY A 167 -57.09 -25.81 76.76
N SER A 168 -56.46 -24.64 76.87
CA SER A 168 -55.02 -24.52 77.15
C SER A 168 -54.64 -25.15 78.50
N THR A 169 -55.44 -24.97 79.56
CA THR A 169 -55.18 -25.60 80.87
C THR A 169 -55.36 -27.12 80.85
N SER A 170 -56.23 -27.64 79.98
CA SER A 170 -56.59 -29.06 79.93
C SER A 170 -55.82 -29.83 78.86
N LEU A 171 -54.96 -29.15 78.08
CA LEU A 171 -54.26 -29.72 76.94
C LEU A 171 -53.28 -30.85 77.33
N VAL A 172 -52.73 -30.77 78.55
CA VAL A 172 -51.89 -31.82 79.16
C VAL A 172 -52.68 -33.13 79.41
N HIS A 173 -54.00 -33.03 79.53
CA HIS A 173 -54.91 -34.18 79.67
C HIS A 173 -55.60 -34.56 78.36
N ALA A 174 -55.10 -34.08 77.21
CA ALA A 174 -55.63 -34.42 75.90
C ALA A 174 -55.61 -35.94 75.66
N LEU A 175 -56.63 -36.43 74.95
CA LEU A 175 -56.77 -37.85 74.63
C LEU A 175 -55.80 -38.27 73.51
N LYS A 176 -55.41 -39.55 73.49
CA LYS A 176 -54.62 -40.12 72.40
C LYS A 176 -55.48 -40.24 71.12
N GLY A 177 -55.37 -39.26 70.24
CA GLY A 177 -56.05 -39.20 68.94
C GLY A 177 -56.33 -37.76 68.49
N PRO A 178 -56.61 -37.50 67.20
CA PRO A 178 -56.91 -36.15 66.72
C PRO A 178 -58.29 -35.68 67.20
N TYR A 179 -58.40 -34.41 67.58
CA TYR A 179 -59.66 -33.72 67.75
C TYR A 179 -60.24 -33.38 66.39
N LYS A 180 -61.51 -33.73 66.15
CA LYS A 180 -62.24 -33.34 64.95
C LYS A 180 -63.25 -32.26 65.30
N LEU A 181 -63.08 -31.08 64.71
CA LEU A 181 -64.03 -29.99 64.78
C LEU A 181 -64.88 -29.98 63.52
N LEU A 182 -66.20 -29.91 63.68
CA LEU A 182 -67.09 -29.55 62.59
C LEU A 182 -67.29 -28.03 62.65
N VAL A 183 -66.81 -27.32 61.65
CA VAL A 183 -66.90 -25.87 61.56
C VAL A 183 -67.90 -25.49 60.48
N GLN A 184 -68.66 -24.43 60.74
CA GLN A 184 -69.58 -23.82 59.81
C GLN A 184 -69.10 -22.42 59.43
N VAL A 185 -69.24 -22.07 58.16
CA VAL A 185 -69.20 -20.68 57.69
C VAL A 185 -70.58 -20.32 57.15
N LYS A 186 -71.05 -19.11 57.45
CA LYS A 186 -72.36 -18.60 57.04
C LYS A 186 -72.23 -17.16 56.55
N ASP A 187 -72.92 -16.80 55.48
CA ASP A 187 -73.11 -15.40 55.09
C ASP A 187 -74.01 -14.62 56.09
N MET A 188 -74.07 -13.31 55.95
CA MET A 188 -74.93 -12.43 56.75
C MET A 188 -76.09 -11.82 55.97
N GLY A 189 -76.28 -12.21 54.71
CA GLY A 189 -77.29 -11.65 53.81
C GLY A 189 -78.72 -11.91 54.27
N ASP A 190 -79.01 -13.14 54.75
CA ASP A 190 -80.34 -13.55 55.21
C ASP A 190 -80.37 -13.93 56.71
N GLN A 191 -81.01 -13.06 57.52
CA GLN A 191 -80.99 -13.16 58.98
C GLN A 191 -81.62 -14.44 59.55
N THR A 192 -82.43 -15.19 58.79
CA THR A 192 -83.04 -16.44 59.28
C THR A 192 -82.51 -17.71 58.62
N LEU A 193 -81.96 -17.65 57.39
CA LEU A 193 -81.62 -18.82 56.58
C LEU A 193 -80.40 -18.62 55.65
N GLY A 194 -79.54 -17.62 55.90
CA GLY A 194 -78.33 -17.35 55.10
C GLY A 194 -77.53 -18.60 54.72
N ASN A 195 -76.93 -18.57 53.53
CA ASN A 195 -76.26 -19.72 52.95
C ASN A 195 -75.08 -20.12 53.84
N GLN A 196 -74.85 -21.43 53.94
CA GLN A 196 -73.89 -21.99 54.89
C GLN A 196 -73.19 -23.22 54.30
N ALA A 197 -71.92 -23.36 54.65
CA ALA A 197 -71.12 -24.54 54.36
C ALA A 197 -70.42 -25.05 55.62
N THR A 198 -70.00 -26.31 55.59
CA THR A 198 -69.27 -26.94 56.69
C THR A 198 -67.97 -27.56 56.22
N ALA A 199 -66.96 -27.52 57.09
CA ALA A 199 -65.67 -28.18 56.91
C ALA A 199 -65.26 -28.91 58.19
N THR A 200 -64.39 -29.90 58.04
CA THR A 200 -63.83 -30.64 59.18
C THR A 200 -62.40 -30.17 59.46
N VAL A 201 -62.07 -29.92 60.73
CA VAL A 201 -60.70 -29.63 61.16
C VAL A 201 -60.19 -30.78 62.02
N GLU A 202 -59.12 -31.44 61.61
CA GLU A 202 -58.45 -32.50 62.36
C GLU A 202 -57.20 -31.96 63.06
N ILE A 203 -57.19 -31.99 64.39
CA ILE A 203 -56.15 -31.38 65.23
C ILE A 203 -55.46 -32.47 66.04
N SER A 204 -54.20 -32.75 65.74
CA SER A 204 -53.40 -33.71 66.51
C SER A 204 -52.62 -32.99 67.61
N ILE A 205 -52.77 -33.45 68.86
CA ILE A 205 -51.99 -32.91 69.98
C ILE A 205 -50.64 -33.61 70.04
N VAL A 206 -49.55 -32.84 69.96
CA VAL A 206 -48.17 -33.31 70.05
C VAL A 206 -47.51 -32.84 71.35
N ASP A 207 -46.43 -33.49 71.76
CA ASP A 207 -45.62 -33.01 72.89
C ASP A 207 -45.10 -31.58 72.66
N ASN A 208 -44.64 -30.92 73.71
CA ASN A 208 -44.03 -29.61 73.59
C ASN A 208 -42.91 -29.65 72.55
N THR A 209 -42.86 -28.64 71.68
CA THR A 209 -41.92 -28.58 70.57
C THR A 209 -41.50 -27.13 70.34
N TRP A 210 -40.49 -26.93 69.50
CA TRP A 210 -40.12 -25.60 69.03
C TRP A 210 -41.26 -25.01 68.20
N VAL A 211 -41.60 -23.76 68.45
CA VAL A 211 -42.48 -23.01 67.54
C VAL A 211 -41.69 -22.81 66.25
N PRO A 212 -42.25 -23.23 65.09
CA PRO A 212 -41.56 -23.07 63.81
C PRO A 212 -41.14 -21.62 63.60
N LEU A 213 -39.87 -21.43 63.24
CA LEU A 213 -39.30 -20.15 62.86
C LEU A 213 -38.79 -20.29 61.43
N GLU A 214 -39.14 -19.34 60.58
CA GLU A 214 -38.59 -19.26 59.23
C GLU A 214 -37.07 -18.99 59.30
N PRO A 215 -36.29 -19.41 58.29
CA PRO A 215 -34.89 -19.03 58.19
C PRO A 215 -34.72 -17.51 58.31
N VAL A 216 -33.70 -17.09 59.05
CA VAL A 216 -33.44 -15.67 59.26
C VAL A 216 -32.59 -15.17 58.11
N HIS A 217 -33.11 -14.23 57.33
CA HIS A 217 -32.38 -13.57 56.24
C HIS A 217 -31.86 -12.22 56.71
N LEU A 218 -30.54 -12.00 56.59
CA LEU A 218 -29.89 -10.74 56.97
C LEU A 218 -28.98 -10.29 55.84
N ALA A 219 -29.13 -9.06 55.38
CA ALA A 219 -28.10 -8.44 54.55
C ALA A 219 -26.77 -8.43 55.30
N GLU A 220 -25.66 -8.55 54.58
CA GLU A 220 -24.36 -8.19 55.12
C GLU A 220 -24.21 -6.68 55.30
N ASN A 221 -23.11 -6.24 55.92
CA ASN A 221 -22.79 -4.81 56.04
C ASN A 221 -23.87 -3.92 56.71
N LEU A 222 -24.79 -4.51 57.48
CA LEU A 222 -25.92 -3.82 58.13
C LEU A 222 -25.47 -2.58 58.89
N LYS A 223 -26.03 -1.41 58.54
CA LYS A 223 -25.76 -0.15 59.22
C LYS A 223 -26.59 -0.01 60.51
N VAL A 224 -26.34 -0.89 61.48
CA VAL A 224 -27.05 -0.97 62.76
C VAL A 224 -26.10 -0.88 63.96
N VAL A 225 -26.64 -0.57 65.14
CA VAL A 225 -25.87 -0.62 66.39
C VAL A 225 -25.88 -2.06 66.92
N TYR A 226 -24.70 -2.60 67.17
CA TYR A 226 -24.52 -3.93 67.72
C TYR A 226 -24.46 -3.92 69.26
N PRO A 227 -25.02 -4.94 69.95
CA PRO A 227 -25.74 -6.09 69.39
C PRO A 227 -27.16 -5.73 68.89
N HIS A 228 -27.55 -6.27 67.73
CA HIS A 228 -28.84 -6.02 67.09
C HIS A 228 -29.73 -7.27 67.17
N ARG A 229 -30.98 -7.13 67.62
CA ARG A 229 -31.94 -8.24 67.73
C ARG A 229 -32.50 -8.61 66.35
N ILE A 230 -32.31 -9.85 65.94
CA ILE A 230 -32.70 -10.34 64.61
C ILE A 230 -33.92 -11.26 64.63
N ALA A 231 -34.07 -12.09 65.67
CA ALA A 231 -35.19 -13.02 65.78
C ALA A 231 -35.48 -13.36 67.24
N GLN A 232 -36.49 -14.18 67.47
CA GLN A 232 -36.74 -14.78 68.78
C GLN A 232 -37.22 -16.21 68.62
N VAL A 233 -36.48 -17.14 69.23
CA VAL A 233 -36.88 -18.54 69.29
C VAL A 233 -37.87 -18.74 70.43
N HIS A 234 -38.77 -19.70 70.26
CA HIS A 234 -39.75 -20.01 71.29
C HIS A 234 -39.97 -21.51 71.40
N TRP A 235 -39.79 -22.03 72.61
CA TRP A 235 -40.26 -23.35 73.00
C TRP A 235 -41.72 -23.24 73.40
N SER A 236 -42.58 -24.11 72.89
CA SER A 236 -44.02 -24.00 73.14
C SER A 236 -44.42 -24.27 74.59
N GLY A 237 -43.57 -24.93 75.38
CA GLY A 237 -43.78 -25.14 76.81
C GLY A 237 -43.62 -23.89 77.67
N SER A 238 -43.85 -24.04 78.98
CA SER A 238 -43.62 -22.96 79.97
C SER A 238 -42.23 -23.05 80.61
N ASN A 239 -41.71 -21.92 81.09
CA ASN A 239 -40.45 -21.79 81.84
C ASN A 239 -39.18 -22.30 81.12
N ALA A 240 -39.05 -22.04 79.82
CA ALA A 240 -37.82 -22.29 79.08
C ALA A 240 -36.81 -21.14 79.18
N HIS A 241 -35.56 -21.49 79.49
CA HIS A 241 -34.39 -20.65 79.28
C HIS A 241 -33.65 -21.12 78.04
N TYR A 242 -33.17 -20.17 77.25
CA TYR A 242 -32.48 -20.44 76.00
C TYR A 242 -31.01 -20.12 76.13
N HIS A 243 -30.19 -20.88 75.42
CA HIS A 243 -28.79 -20.55 75.19
C HIS A 243 -28.38 -21.12 73.84
N LEU A 244 -27.35 -20.50 73.26
CA LEU A 244 -26.72 -21.00 72.06
C LEU A 244 -25.77 -22.15 72.43
N GLU A 245 -26.03 -23.34 71.91
CA GLU A 245 -25.21 -24.52 72.18
C GLU A 245 -24.01 -24.60 71.25
N SER A 246 -24.23 -24.37 69.96
CA SER A 246 -23.17 -24.35 68.97
C SER A 246 -23.51 -23.42 67.80
N GLN A 247 -22.45 -22.90 67.18
CA GLN A 247 -22.50 -22.16 65.94
C GLN A 247 -21.15 -22.33 65.20
N PRO A 248 -21.11 -22.17 63.87
CA PRO A 248 -19.87 -21.85 63.17
C PRO A 248 -19.20 -20.59 63.77
N PRO A 249 -17.89 -20.36 63.56
CA PRO A 249 -17.26 -19.12 63.98
C PRO A 249 -18.05 -17.91 63.47
N GLY A 250 -18.71 -17.18 64.37
CA GLY A 250 -19.75 -16.24 63.97
C GLY A 250 -20.20 -15.33 65.10
N PRO A 251 -20.80 -14.17 64.76
CA PRO A 251 -21.14 -13.15 65.73
C PRO A 251 -22.56 -13.30 66.31
N PHE A 252 -23.09 -14.51 66.51
CA PHE A 252 -24.45 -14.70 67.03
C PHE A 252 -24.47 -14.97 68.54
N ASP A 253 -25.50 -14.47 69.21
CA ASP A 253 -25.76 -14.73 70.64
C ASP A 253 -27.26 -14.84 70.92
N VAL A 254 -27.65 -15.62 71.93
CA VAL A 254 -29.04 -15.83 72.35
C VAL A 254 -29.19 -15.54 73.84
N ASP A 255 -30.11 -14.64 74.19
CA ASP A 255 -30.42 -14.37 75.59
C ASP A 255 -31.33 -15.43 76.23
N THR A 256 -31.47 -15.39 77.55
CA THR A 256 -32.29 -16.35 78.31
C THR A 256 -33.78 -16.31 77.98
N ASP A 257 -34.25 -15.27 77.29
CA ASP A 257 -35.64 -15.11 76.82
C ASP A 257 -35.82 -15.62 75.37
N GLY A 258 -34.74 -16.10 74.75
CA GLY A 258 -34.73 -16.65 73.40
C GLY A 258 -34.57 -15.59 72.32
N LYS A 259 -34.25 -14.33 72.65
CA LYS A 259 -33.98 -13.31 71.63
C LYS A 259 -32.58 -13.56 71.06
N LEU A 260 -32.54 -13.66 69.74
CA LEU A 260 -31.31 -13.86 68.97
C LEU A 260 -30.76 -12.50 68.55
N TYR A 261 -29.46 -12.30 68.75
CA TYR A 261 -28.72 -11.10 68.40
C TYR A 261 -27.57 -11.41 67.46
N VAL A 262 -27.32 -10.47 66.56
CA VAL A 262 -26.04 -10.35 65.85
C VAL A 262 -25.18 -9.33 66.60
N THR A 263 -23.91 -9.64 66.85
CA THR A 263 -23.01 -8.88 67.73
C THR A 263 -21.95 -8.08 66.99
N MET A 264 -21.73 -8.37 65.71
CA MET A 264 -20.77 -7.69 64.82
C MET A 264 -21.29 -7.71 63.38
N GLU A 265 -20.64 -6.95 62.49
CA GLU A 265 -20.92 -6.97 61.06
C GLU A 265 -20.73 -8.37 60.48
N LEU A 266 -21.59 -8.71 59.50
CA LEU A 266 -21.55 -9.95 58.74
C LEU A 266 -20.86 -9.67 57.41
N ASP A 267 -20.16 -10.68 56.90
CA ASP A 267 -19.44 -10.72 55.63
C ASP A 267 -19.80 -12.06 54.98
N ARG A 268 -20.51 -12.00 53.86
CA ARG A 268 -21.05 -13.17 53.16
C ARG A 268 -19.93 -13.91 52.43
N GLU A 269 -18.95 -13.21 51.88
CA GLU A 269 -17.77 -13.77 51.20
C GLU A 269 -16.96 -14.65 52.16
N ALA A 270 -16.93 -14.28 53.45
CA ALA A 270 -16.35 -15.10 54.50
C ALA A 270 -17.23 -16.29 54.88
N GLN A 271 -18.54 -16.07 55.08
CA GLN A 271 -19.49 -17.12 55.48
C GLN A 271 -20.94 -16.75 55.12
N ALA A 272 -21.46 -17.34 54.04
CA ALA A 272 -22.81 -17.05 53.53
C ALA A 272 -23.96 -17.63 54.38
N GLU A 273 -23.71 -18.69 55.15
CA GLU A 273 -24.75 -19.38 55.92
C GLU A 273 -24.26 -19.81 57.31
N TYR A 274 -25.12 -19.67 58.30
CA TYR A 274 -24.88 -20.12 59.67
C TYR A 274 -25.98 -21.07 60.13
N LEU A 275 -25.59 -22.24 60.61
CA LEU A 275 -26.50 -23.17 61.28
C LEU A 275 -26.33 -23.06 62.79
N LEU A 276 -27.24 -22.35 63.44
CA LEU A 276 -27.22 -22.13 64.87
C LEU A 276 -27.98 -23.25 65.58
N GLN A 277 -27.36 -23.86 66.60
CA GLN A 277 -28.04 -24.81 67.46
C GLN A 277 -28.45 -24.14 68.76
N VAL A 278 -29.75 -23.90 68.92
CA VAL A 278 -30.30 -23.23 70.10
C VAL A 278 -30.99 -24.26 71.00
N ARG A 279 -30.66 -24.25 72.29
CA ARG A 279 -31.17 -25.24 73.23
C ARG A 279 -32.12 -24.60 74.24
N ALA A 280 -33.26 -25.25 74.47
CA ALA A 280 -34.22 -24.88 75.51
C ALA A 280 -34.01 -25.75 76.75
N GLN A 281 -33.82 -25.11 77.90
CA GLN A 281 -33.61 -25.73 79.20
C GLN A 281 -34.66 -25.30 80.22
N ASN A 282 -34.90 -26.16 81.19
CA ASN A 282 -35.68 -25.81 82.37
C ASN A 282 -34.86 -24.88 83.31
N PRO A 283 -35.47 -24.29 84.35
CA PRO A 283 -34.76 -23.44 85.32
C PRO A 283 -33.68 -24.15 86.16
N HIS A 284 -33.61 -25.48 86.10
CA HIS A 284 -32.62 -26.30 86.80
C HIS A 284 -31.46 -26.76 85.87
N GLY A 285 -31.50 -26.39 84.58
CA GLY A 285 -30.48 -26.73 83.59
C GLY A 285 -30.70 -28.03 82.81
N ASP A 286 -31.83 -28.73 83.00
CA ASP A 286 -32.15 -29.92 82.20
C ASP A 286 -32.75 -29.53 80.84
N ASN A 287 -32.34 -30.26 79.80
CA ASN A 287 -32.76 -29.98 78.42
C ASN A 287 -34.20 -30.46 78.18
N TYR A 288 -35.03 -29.60 77.59
CA TYR A 288 -36.41 -29.97 77.24
C TYR A 288 -36.48 -30.88 76.00
N ALA A 289 -35.59 -30.68 75.04
CA ALA A 289 -35.55 -31.41 73.77
C ALA A 289 -34.16 -31.36 73.14
N GLU A 290 -34.05 -31.98 71.96
CA GLU A 290 -32.94 -31.76 71.04
C GLU A 290 -32.86 -30.29 70.61
N PRO A 291 -31.66 -29.80 70.22
CA PRO A 291 -31.47 -28.40 69.83
C PRO A 291 -32.30 -28.02 68.61
N LEU A 292 -32.79 -26.79 68.58
CA LEU A 292 -33.33 -26.18 67.37
C LEU A 292 -32.19 -25.86 66.44
N GLU A 293 -32.24 -26.41 65.23
CA GLU A 293 -31.38 -26.00 64.13
C GLU A 293 -32.01 -24.80 63.43
N LEU A 294 -31.42 -23.62 63.61
CA LEU A 294 -31.86 -22.37 63.01
C LEU A 294 -30.87 -21.94 61.92
N GLN A 295 -31.35 -21.88 60.68
CA GLN A 295 -30.56 -21.39 59.56
C GLN A 295 -30.63 -19.85 59.52
N VAL A 296 -29.47 -19.21 59.49
CA VAL A 296 -29.31 -17.78 59.18
C VAL A 296 -28.62 -17.68 57.83
N VAL A 297 -29.28 -17.04 56.87
CA VAL A 297 -28.78 -16.82 55.51
C VAL A 297 -28.35 -15.37 55.40
N VAL A 298 -27.08 -15.15 55.06
CA VAL A 298 -26.56 -13.82 54.78
C VAL A 298 -26.89 -13.47 53.33
N MET A 299 -27.63 -12.38 53.14
CA MET A 299 -27.97 -11.86 51.83
C MET A 299 -26.83 -10.98 51.33
N ASP A 300 -26.51 -11.20 50.06
CA ASP A 300 -25.48 -10.52 49.29
C ASP A 300 -25.77 -9.04 49.09
N GLU A 301 -24.77 -8.20 49.33
CA GLU A 301 -24.76 -6.79 48.95
C GLU A 301 -23.64 -6.56 47.94
N ASN A 302 -23.80 -5.61 47.01
CA ASN A 302 -22.73 -5.29 46.05
C ASN A 302 -21.63 -4.45 46.72
N ASP A 303 -20.65 -5.10 47.35
CA ASP A 303 -19.52 -4.46 48.01
C ASP A 303 -18.14 -4.90 47.50
N ASN A 304 -18.07 -5.89 46.60
CA ASN A 304 -16.86 -6.25 45.89
C ASN A 304 -16.92 -5.76 44.44
N ALA A 305 -15.85 -5.09 44.00
CA ALA A 305 -15.73 -4.71 42.60
C ALA A 305 -15.10 -5.86 41.80
N PRO A 306 -15.44 -6.01 40.49
CA PRO A 306 -14.78 -6.98 39.63
C PRO A 306 -13.26 -6.76 39.65
N VAL A 307 -12.47 -7.82 39.74
CA VAL A 307 -11.01 -7.78 39.76
C VAL A 307 -10.43 -8.45 38.52
N CYS A 308 -9.69 -7.69 37.71
CA CYS A 308 -8.99 -8.22 36.54
C CYS A 308 -7.88 -9.20 36.93
N LEU A 309 -7.87 -10.39 36.34
CA LEU A 309 -6.82 -11.37 36.60
C LEU A 309 -5.48 -10.97 35.94
N PRO A 310 -4.33 -11.26 36.58
CA PRO A 310 -3.01 -10.97 36.02
C PRO A 310 -2.79 -11.67 34.68
N ARG A 311 -2.07 -11.01 33.76
CA ARG A 311 -1.77 -11.51 32.41
C ARG A 311 -0.30 -11.33 32.04
N ASP A 312 0.10 -12.08 31.00
CA ASP A 312 1.39 -11.89 30.33
C ASP A 312 1.52 -10.46 29.77
N PRO A 313 2.74 -9.87 29.81
CA PRO A 313 2.93 -8.43 29.69
C PRO A 313 2.72 -7.84 28.28
N SER A 314 2.74 -8.66 27.21
CA SER A 314 2.56 -8.13 25.84
C SER A 314 2.13 -9.22 24.86
N ILE A 315 1.13 -8.92 24.03
CA ILE A 315 0.64 -9.79 22.96
C ILE A 315 1.13 -9.23 21.62
N SER A 316 1.68 -10.07 20.75
CA SER A 316 2.14 -9.67 19.41
C SER A 316 1.17 -10.14 18.33
N ILE A 317 0.75 -9.24 17.44
CA ILE A 317 -0.18 -9.54 16.33
C ILE A 317 0.42 -9.04 15.00
N PRO A 318 0.52 -9.88 13.95
CA PRO A 318 0.94 -9.43 12.62
C PRO A 318 -0.05 -8.42 12.00
N GLU A 319 0.45 -7.37 11.35
CA GLU A 319 -0.39 -6.28 10.83
C GLU A 319 -1.42 -6.69 9.76
N LEU A 320 -1.11 -7.74 8.97
CA LEU A 320 -2.00 -8.28 7.94
C LEU A 320 -2.95 -9.38 8.46
N SER A 321 -3.10 -9.50 9.78
CA SER A 321 -4.04 -10.45 10.38
C SER A 321 -5.48 -10.10 9.98
N PRO A 322 -6.29 -11.07 9.51
CA PRO A 322 -7.64 -10.78 9.03
C PRO A 322 -8.58 -10.33 10.16
N PRO A 323 -9.63 -9.54 9.85
CA PRO A 323 -10.70 -9.22 10.79
C PRO A 323 -11.30 -10.49 11.40
N GLY A 324 -11.61 -10.45 12.70
CA GLY A 324 -12.10 -11.60 13.47
C GLY A 324 -10.99 -12.48 14.06
N THR A 325 -9.71 -12.19 13.80
CA THR A 325 -8.60 -12.87 14.48
C THR A 325 -8.69 -12.63 15.99
N ALA A 326 -8.60 -13.69 16.78
CA ALA A 326 -8.61 -13.60 18.24
C ALA A 326 -7.30 -12.99 18.76
N VAL A 327 -7.42 -11.91 19.53
CA VAL A 327 -6.27 -11.21 20.14
C VAL A 327 -6.05 -11.71 21.56
N THR A 328 -7.10 -11.66 22.38
CA THR A 328 -7.06 -12.10 23.77
C THR A 328 -8.48 -12.29 24.32
N THR A 329 -8.61 -12.87 25.51
CA THR A 329 -9.90 -12.98 26.21
C THR A 329 -9.76 -12.44 27.61
N VAL A 330 -10.26 -11.23 27.89
CA VAL A 330 -10.22 -10.56 29.20
C VAL A 330 -11.08 -11.32 30.22
N LEU A 331 -10.59 -11.43 31.45
CA LEU A 331 -11.24 -12.15 32.52
C LEU A 331 -11.08 -11.35 33.81
N ALA A 332 -12.21 -10.99 34.40
CA ALA A 332 -12.33 -10.45 35.73
C ALA A 332 -13.18 -11.41 36.59
N GLU A 333 -12.93 -11.40 37.89
CA GLU A 333 -13.67 -12.18 38.88
C GLU A 333 -14.28 -11.22 39.90
N ASP A 334 -15.52 -11.51 40.32
CA ASP A 334 -16.21 -10.77 41.37
C ASP A 334 -16.45 -11.72 42.55
N ALA A 335 -16.22 -11.23 43.78
CA ALA A 335 -16.32 -12.04 44.99
C ALA A 335 -17.75 -12.16 45.52
N ASP A 336 -18.64 -11.27 45.10
CA ASP A 336 -20.07 -11.27 45.45
C ASP A 336 -20.76 -12.59 45.07
N ALA A 337 -22.00 -12.80 45.54
CA ALA A 337 -22.65 -14.10 45.47
C ALA A 337 -22.73 -14.66 44.04
N PRO A 338 -22.25 -15.89 43.81
CA PRO A 338 -22.13 -16.42 42.46
C PRO A 338 -23.49 -16.57 41.80
N GLY A 339 -23.64 -15.94 40.63
CA GLY A 339 -24.88 -15.97 39.85
C GLY A 339 -25.92 -14.96 40.33
N SER A 340 -25.60 -14.12 41.31
CA SER A 340 -26.36 -12.91 41.62
C SER A 340 -26.09 -11.83 40.56
N PRO A 341 -26.93 -10.80 40.44
CA PRO A 341 -26.60 -9.62 39.65
C PRO A 341 -25.30 -8.96 40.10
N ASN A 342 -24.99 -8.98 41.40
CA ASN A 342 -23.82 -8.32 41.97
C ASN A 342 -22.52 -8.97 41.49
N SER A 343 -22.50 -10.28 41.21
CA SER A 343 -21.33 -10.94 40.62
C SER A 343 -21.36 -11.00 39.08
N HIS A 344 -22.35 -10.41 38.41
CA HIS A 344 -22.55 -10.58 36.96
C HIS A 344 -21.79 -9.52 36.16
N ILE A 345 -20.61 -9.91 35.69
CA ILE A 345 -19.68 -9.03 34.99
C ILE A 345 -20.03 -8.89 33.50
N VAL A 346 -19.98 -7.66 33.00
CA VAL A 346 -20.01 -7.31 31.57
C VAL A 346 -18.78 -6.46 31.24
N TYR A 347 -18.21 -6.70 30.05
CA TYR A 347 -17.02 -6.01 29.58
C TYR A 347 -17.34 -4.91 28.57
N ARG A 348 -16.61 -3.80 28.64
CA ARG A 348 -16.71 -2.69 27.70
C ARG A 348 -15.33 -2.18 27.30
N LEU A 349 -15.10 -2.04 26.00
CA LEU A 349 -13.85 -1.48 25.48
C LEU A 349 -13.86 0.05 25.65
N LEU A 350 -12.87 0.60 26.36
CA LEU A 350 -12.66 2.04 26.55
C LEU A 350 -11.66 2.60 25.53
N SER A 351 -10.55 1.89 25.33
CA SER A 351 -9.45 2.32 24.47
C SER A 351 -9.03 1.18 23.52
N PRO A 352 -8.72 1.47 22.24
CA PRO A 352 -8.78 2.79 21.61
C PRO A 352 -10.21 3.30 21.41
N GLU A 353 -10.44 4.59 21.63
CA GLU A 353 -11.74 5.22 21.41
C GLU A 353 -12.14 5.11 19.92
N THR A 354 -13.44 4.96 19.66
CA THR A 354 -13.93 5.03 18.28
C THR A 354 -13.98 6.50 17.90
N GLU A 355 -13.19 6.94 16.91
CA GLU A 355 -13.29 8.31 16.40
C GLU A 355 -14.71 8.57 15.88
N GLU A 356 -15.35 9.66 16.32
CA GLU A 356 -16.71 10.00 15.90
C GLU A 356 -16.79 10.14 14.37
N GLY A 357 -17.56 9.25 13.73
CA GLY A 357 -17.73 9.23 12.28
C GLY A 357 -16.82 8.27 11.52
N ALA A 358 -15.94 7.52 12.20
CA ALA A 358 -15.16 6.46 11.56
C ALA A 358 -16.04 5.22 11.25
N GLU A 359 -15.95 4.71 10.02
CA GLU A 359 -16.58 3.45 9.63
C GLU A 359 -15.75 2.26 10.15
N GLY A 360 -15.98 1.87 11.40
CA GLY A 360 -15.43 0.64 11.99
C GLY A 360 -14.53 0.86 13.21
N ARG A 361 -14.05 -0.25 13.78
CA ARG A 361 -13.14 -0.28 14.95
C ARG A 361 -11.92 -1.13 14.63
N ALA A 362 -10.78 -0.85 15.28
CA ALA A 362 -9.59 -1.67 15.19
C ALA A 362 -9.71 -2.96 16.02
N PHE A 363 -10.48 -2.91 17.11
CA PHE A 363 -10.75 -4.05 17.98
C PHE A 363 -12.24 -4.14 18.30
N GLU A 364 -12.72 -5.36 18.36
CA GLU A 364 -14.07 -5.71 18.78
C GLU A 364 -13.99 -6.50 20.08
N LEU A 365 -14.97 -6.32 20.95
CA LEU A 365 -15.06 -6.98 22.26
C LEU A 365 -16.43 -7.62 22.38
N ASP A 366 -16.44 -8.90 22.73
CA ASP A 366 -17.64 -9.57 23.21
C ASP A 366 -17.89 -9.15 24.68
N PRO A 367 -19.02 -8.49 24.97
CA PRO A 367 -19.31 -7.95 26.29
C PRO A 367 -19.58 -9.03 27.35
N ILE A 368 -19.86 -10.28 26.95
CA ILE A 368 -20.17 -11.38 27.87
C ILE A 368 -18.93 -12.24 28.09
N THR A 369 -18.24 -12.62 27.00
CA THR A 369 -17.11 -13.55 27.11
C THR A 369 -15.78 -12.87 27.40
N GLY A 370 -15.70 -11.54 27.23
CA GLY A 370 -14.46 -10.79 27.32
C GLY A 370 -13.50 -11.03 26.15
N SER A 371 -13.95 -11.73 25.10
CA SER A 371 -13.13 -12.03 23.92
C SER A 371 -12.91 -10.77 23.09
N VAL A 372 -11.64 -10.43 22.87
CA VAL A 372 -11.19 -9.33 22.01
C VAL A 372 -10.71 -9.89 20.68
N THR A 373 -11.29 -9.40 19.59
CA THR A 373 -10.95 -9.76 18.21
C THR A 373 -10.55 -8.54 17.40
N LEU A 374 -9.80 -8.76 16.32
CA LEU A 374 -9.50 -7.69 15.36
C LEU A 374 -10.76 -7.24 14.63
N GLY A 375 -10.93 -5.92 14.51
CA GLY A 375 -12.01 -5.31 13.74
C GLY A 375 -11.61 -5.08 12.28
N THR A 376 -12.29 -4.14 11.62
CA THR A 376 -12.14 -3.86 10.19
C THR A 376 -11.09 -2.80 9.87
N VAL A 377 -10.66 -2.01 10.86
CA VAL A 377 -9.67 -0.96 10.65
C VAL A 377 -8.28 -1.59 10.54
N PRO A 378 -7.51 -1.32 9.47
CA PRO A 378 -6.18 -1.89 9.29
C PRO A 378 -5.20 -1.39 10.36
N LEU A 379 -4.35 -2.30 10.82
CA LEU A 379 -3.29 -2.03 11.77
C LEU A 379 -2.01 -1.64 11.02
N ARG A 380 -1.03 -1.07 11.73
CA ARG A 380 0.29 -0.75 11.16
C ARG A 380 1.39 -1.33 12.03
N ALA A 381 2.42 -1.89 11.41
CA ALA A 381 3.61 -2.37 12.08
C ALA A 381 4.22 -1.34 13.03
N GLY A 382 4.77 -1.82 14.16
CA GLY A 382 5.44 -1.00 15.17
C GLY A 382 4.48 -0.20 16.08
N GLN A 383 3.17 -0.30 15.89
CA GLN A 383 2.19 0.27 16.82
C GLN A 383 2.16 -0.51 18.13
N ASN A 384 2.19 0.23 19.25
CA ASN A 384 1.93 -0.30 20.58
C ASN A 384 0.58 0.23 21.05
N ILE A 385 -0.41 -0.66 21.09
CA ILE A 385 -1.79 -0.34 21.42
C ILE A 385 -2.08 -0.81 22.84
N LEU A 386 -2.48 0.12 23.71
CA LEU A 386 -2.95 -0.21 25.05
C LEU A 386 -4.48 -0.34 25.02
N LEU A 387 -4.95 -1.58 25.08
CA LEU A 387 -6.36 -1.88 25.23
C LEU A 387 -6.74 -1.66 26.69
N GLN A 388 -7.74 -0.82 26.92
CA GLN A 388 -8.35 -0.65 28.23
C GLN A 388 -9.76 -1.21 28.17
N VAL A 389 -9.99 -2.30 28.90
CA VAL A 389 -11.28 -2.99 28.97
C VAL A 389 -11.84 -2.82 30.36
N LEU A 390 -12.98 -2.15 30.47
CA LEU A 390 -13.72 -1.96 31.71
C LEU A 390 -14.54 -3.22 32.00
N ALA A 391 -14.34 -3.84 33.15
CA ALA A 391 -15.21 -4.86 33.72
C ALA A 391 -16.16 -4.21 34.72
N ILE A 392 -17.47 -4.41 34.56
CA ILE A 392 -18.52 -3.81 35.40
C ILE A 392 -19.45 -4.92 35.84
N ASP A 393 -19.80 -4.95 37.12
CA ASP A 393 -20.82 -5.85 37.67
C ASP A 393 -22.27 -5.43 37.29
N LEU A 394 -23.29 -6.01 37.94
CA LEU A 394 -24.71 -5.69 37.74
C LEU A 394 -25.16 -5.78 36.28
N ALA A 395 -24.52 -6.64 35.49
CA ALA A 395 -24.70 -6.71 34.04
C ALA A 395 -24.49 -5.35 33.32
N GLY A 396 -23.69 -4.46 33.90
CA GLY A 396 -23.45 -3.11 33.40
C GLY A 396 -24.56 -2.09 33.70
N ALA A 397 -25.44 -2.38 34.67
CA ALA A 397 -26.47 -1.43 35.11
C ALA A 397 -25.88 -0.21 35.84
N GLU A 398 -26.66 0.87 35.96
CA GLU A 398 -26.25 2.04 36.74
C GLU A 398 -26.05 1.67 38.22
N GLY A 399 -24.96 2.16 38.81
CA GLY A 399 -24.58 1.90 40.20
C GLY A 399 -23.63 0.73 40.40
N GLY A 400 -23.24 0.03 39.32
CA GLY A 400 -22.28 -1.06 39.40
C GLY A 400 -20.85 -0.65 39.73
N LEU A 401 -20.14 -1.51 40.46
CA LEU A 401 -18.71 -1.39 40.71
C LEU A 401 -17.92 -1.88 39.49
N SER A 402 -16.72 -1.35 39.31
CA SER A 402 -15.94 -1.64 38.10
C SER A 402 -14.44 -1.56 38.31
N SER A 403 -13.71 -2.25 37.43
CA SER A 403 -12.25 -2.14 37.31
C SER A 403 -11.83 -2.13 35.84
N THR A 404 -10.63 -1.63 35.58
CA THR A 404 -10.07 -1.53 34.22
C THR A 404 -8.95 -2.53 34.04
N CYS A 405 -9.12 -3.43 33.08
CA CYS A 405 -8.11 -4.38 32.64
C CYS A 405 -7.29 -3.76 31.50
N GLU A 406 -5.97 -3.77 31.64
CA GLU A 406 -5.06 -3.24 30.62
C GLU A 406 -4.34 -4.37 29.88
N VAL A 407 -4.34 -4.30 28.55
CA VAL A 407 -3.64 -5.27 27.68
C VAL A 407 -2.81 -4.52 26.66
N ALA A 408 -1.49 -4.74 26.69
CA ALA A 408 -0.58 -4.19 25.69
C ALA A 408 -0.51 -5.12 24.47
N VAL A 409 -0.85 -4.58 23.30
CA VAL A 409 -0.79 -5.26 22.01
C VAL A 409 0.26 -4.58 21.14
N MET A 410 1.24 -5.36 20.70
CA MET A 410 2.30 -4.94 19.80
C MET A 410 1.99 -5.45 18.39
N ILE A 411 1.94 -4.54 17.42
CA ILE A 411 1.74 -4.93 16.03
C ILE A 411 3.10 -5.24 15.41
N THR A 412 3.28 -6.50 14.99
CA THR A 412 4.50 -6.96 14.34
C THR A 412 4.38 -6.76 12.83
N ASP A 413 5.50 -6.36 12.25
CA ASP A 413 5.70 -6.21 10.82
C ASP A 413 5.41 -7.52 10.08
N THR A 414 4.87 -7.43 8.88
CA THR A 414 4.76 -8.53 7.93
C THR A 414 5.48 -8.10 6.65
N ASN A 415 6.15 -9.01 5.95
CA ASN A 415 6.85 -8.70 4.70
C ASN A 415 5.85 -8.44 3.55
N ASP A 416 5.21 -7.27 3.55
CA ASP A 416 4.15 -6.92 2.60
C ASP A 416 4.53 -5.79 1.64
N HIS A 417 5.68 -5.16 1.84
CA HIS A 417 6.28 -4.23 0.90
C HIS A 417 7.41 -4.91 0.12
N ALA A 418 7.37 -4.80 -1.22
CA ALA A 418 8.47 -5.26 -2.05
C ALA A 418 9.53 -4.15 -2.20
N PRO A 419 10.81 -4.47 -2.42
CA PRO A 419 11.85 -3.48 -2.59
C PRO A 419 11.67 -2.76 -3.93
N GLU A 420 11.79 -1.45 -3.91
CA GLU A 420 11.63 -0.59 -5.08
C GLU A 420 12.93 0.16 -5.39
N PHE A 421 13.34 0.16 -6.66
CA PHE A 421 14.42 1.03 -7.11
C PHE A 421 14.00 2.51 -7.06
N SER A 422 14.88 3.38 -6.55
CA SER A 422 14.62 4.83 -6.52
C SER A 422 14.46 5.44 -7.93
N THR A 423 15.01 4.78 -8.95
CA THR A 423 14.95 5.19 -10.36
C THR A 423 14.81 3.97 -11.26
N SER A 424 13.78 3.92 -12.11
CA SER A 424 13.53 2.80 -13.04
C SER A 424 14.41 2.83 -14.30
N GLN A 425 15.01 3.98 -14.64
CA GLN A 425 15.90 4.13 -15.79
C GLN A 425 17.14 4.93 -15.40
N VAL A 426 18.32 4.42 -15.75
CA VAL A 426 19.62 5.04 -15.45
C VAL A 426 20.48 5.09 -16.72
N GLY A 427 20.89 6.30 -17.10
CA GLY A 427 21.76 6.53 -18.26
C GLY A 427 21.17 7.50 -19.29
N PRO A 428 21.79 7.59 -20.49
CA PRO A 428 22.91 6.79 -20.96
C PRO A 428 24.24 7.10 -20.25
N ILE A 429 24.99 6.07 -19.89
CA ILE A 429 26.33 6.17 -19.31
C ILE A 429 27.36 5.77 -20.37
N SER A 430 28.27 6.68 -20.71
CA SER A 430 29.33 6.39 -21.68
C SER A 430 30.56 5.75 -21.04
N LEU A 431 31.04 4.64 -21.61
CA LEU A 431 32.28 3.98 -21.23
C LEU A 431 33.13 3.71 -22.48
N PRO A 432 34.44 4.01 -22.46
CA PRO A 432 35.32 3.68 -23.58
C PRO A 432 35.52 2.17 -23.71
N GLU A 433 35.66 1.67 -24.93
CA GLU A 433 35.84 0.23 -25.18
C GLU A 433 37.08 -0.39 -24.50
N ASN A 434 38.09 0.44 -24.21
CA ASN A 434 39.29 0.04 -23.48
C ASN A 434 39.15 0.14 -21.94
N ALA A 435 37.95 0.39 -21.42
CA ALA A 435 37.67 0.37 -19.99
C ALA A 435 38.06 -1.00 -19.43
N LYS A 436 38.79 -0.99 -18.31
CA LYS A 436 39.28 -2.22 -17.69
C LYS A 436 38.15 -2.94 -16.95
N PRO A 437 38.12 -4.28 -16.94
CA PRO A 437 37.31 -5.03 -15.99
C PRO A 437 37.52 -4.54 -14.55
N GLY A 438 36.43 -4.43 -13.79
CA GLY A 438 36.35 -3.82 -12.47
C GLY A 438 35.93 -2.35 -12.48
N THR A 439 35.81 -1.69 -13.65
CA THR A 439 35.34 -0.30 -13.74
C THR A 439 33.90 -0.19 -13.24
N LEU A 440 33.63 0.77 -12.35
CA LEU A 440 32.29 1.08 -11.87
C LEU A 440 31.49 1.78 -12.99
N VAL A 441 30.37 1.18 -13.39
CA VAL A 441 29.45 1.75 -14.39
C VAL A 441 28.53 2.75 -13.70
N THR A 442 27.77 2.29 -12.70
CA THR A 442 26.86 3.11 -11.90
C THR A 442 26.54 2.44 -10.57
N THR A 443 25.91 3.19 -9.67
CA THR A 443 25.35 2.67 -8.42
C THR A 443 23.83 2.88 -8.46
N LEU A 444 23.08 1.79 -8.33
CA LEU A 444 21.63 1.81 -8.19
C LEU A 444 21.27 1.84 -6.70
N MET A 445 20.15 2.45 -6.37
CA MET A 445 19.60 2.49 -5.01
C MET A 445 18.21 1.87 -5.00
N ALA A 446 17.95 1.00 -4.03
CA ALA A 446 16.65 0.40 -3.78
C ALA A 446 16.28 0.55 -2.30
N THR A 447 14.98 0.64 -2.03
CA THR A 447 14.44 0.81 -0.68
C THR A 447 13.26 -0.12 -0.47
N ASP A 448 13.15 -0.66 0.72
CA ASP A 448 12.04 -1.46 1.18
C ASP A 448 11.36 -0.74 2.37
N ALA A 449 10.03 -0.72 2.39
CA ALA A 449 9.25 0.05 3.35
C ALA A 449 8.97 -0.71 4.67
N ASP A 450 9.29 -2.01 4.73
CA ASP A 450 9.09 -2.83 5.92
C ASP A 450 9.96 -2.37 7.11
N LEU A 451 9.45 -2.53 8.34
CA LEU A 451 10.12 -2.08 9.56
C LEU A 451 11.09 -3.11 10.15
N GLU A 452 10.86 -4.39 9.92
CA GLU A 452 11.72 -5.47 10.39
C GLU A 452 12.96 -5.59 9.49
N PRO A 453 14.19 -5.54 10.05
CA PRO A 453 15.42 -5.65 9.26
C PRO A 453 15.51 -6.90 8.38
N ALA A 454 14.93 -8.02 8.82
CA ALA A 454 14.94 -9.26 8.06
C ALA A 454 14.14 -9.18 6.76
N PHE A 455 13.05 -8.41 6.72
CA PHE A 455 12.19 -8.27 5.55
C PHE A 455 12.77 -7.30 4.51
N ARG A 456 13.57 -6.33 4.97
CA ARG A 456 14.31 -5.40 4.10
C ARG A 456 15.56 -5.98 3.43
N LEU A 457 15.90 -7.25 3.63
CA LEU A 457 17.06 -7.87 2.98
C LEU A 457 16.77 -8.07 1.49
N MET A 458 17.63 -7.48 0.66
CA MET A 458 17.46 -7.43 -0.80
C MET A 458 18.43 -8.37 -1.52
N ASP A 459 17.92 -9.07 -2.52
CA ASP A 459 18.69 -9.87 -3.47
C ASP A 459 18.63 -9.21 -4.87
N PHE A 460 19.80 -8.96 -5.45
CA PHE A 460 19.93 -8.27 -6.74
C PHE A 460 20.42 -9.24 -7.81
N SER A 461 19.80 -9.22 -8.98
CA SER A 461 20.26 -10.00 -10.13
C SER A 461 20.06 -9.27 -11.46
N ILE A 462 20.75 -9.72 -12.51
CA ILE A 462 20.55 -9.22 -13.87
C ILE A 462 19.52 -10.12 -14.54
N GLU A 463 18.34 -9.57 -14.83
CA GLU A 463 17.23 -10.30 -15.45
C GLU A 463 17.41 -10.41 -16.97
N ALA A 464 17.84 -9.32 -17.61
CA ALA A 464 17.96 -9.24 -19.07
C ALA A 464 19.06 -8.25 -19.51
N GLY A 465 19.41 -8.28 -20.80
CA GLY A 465 20.30 -7.28 -21.40
C GLY A 465 21.79 -7.59 -21.35
N ASP A 466 22.20 -8.65 -20.65
CA ASP A 466 23.59 -9.10 -20.57
C ASP A 466 23.74 -10.62 -20.77
N PRO A 467 23.44 -11.15 -21.97
CA PRO A 467 23.54 -12.59 -22.25
C PRO A 467 24.98 -13.12 -22.19
N GLU A 468 25.98 -12.25 -22.34
CA GLU A 468 27.39 -12.62 -22.38
C GLU A 468 28.07 -12.48 -21.01
N GLY A 469 27.39 -11.98 -19.97
CA GLY A 469 27.99 -11.73 -18.65
C GLY A 469 29.13 -10.72 -18.71
N ILE A 470 28.90 -9.61 -19.42
CA ILE A 470 29.81 -8.46 -19.57
C ILE A 470 29.80 -7.62 -18.29
N PHE A 471 28.68 -7.59 -17.57
CA PHE A 471 28.49 -6.84 -16.35
C PHE A 471 28.31 -7.79 -15.15
N ASP A 472 28.61 -7.26 -13.97
CA ASP A 472 28.46 -7.97 -12.70
C ASP A 472 27.95 -7.01 -11.63
N LEU A 473 27.27 -7.55 -10.62
CA LEU A 473 26.66 -6.78 -9.54
C LEU A 473 27.47 -7.00 -8.26
N ALA A 474 27.74 -5.91 -7.53
CA ALA A 474 28.38 -5.96 -6.23
C ALA A 474 27.58 -5.14 -5.22
N TRP A 475 27.13 -5.78 -4.15
CA TRP A 475 26.42 -5.15 -3.03
C TRP A 475 26.86 -5.77 -1.70
N GLU A 476 26.49 -5.10 -0.62
CA GLU A 476 26.65 -5.58 0.74
C GLU A 476 25.25 -6.01 1.25
N PRO A 477 25.10 -7.11 2.01
CA PRO A 477 23.78 -7.69 2.32
C PRO A 477 22.77 -6.73 2.99
N ASP A 478 23.25 -5.74 3.75
CA ASP A 478 22.41 -4.76 4.47
C ASP A 478 22.42 -3.36 3.82
N SER A 479 22.89 -3.24 2.57
CA SER A 479 23.07 -1.97 1.88
C SER A 479 21.91 -1.65 0.95
N ASP A 480 21.48 -0.37 0.95
CA ASP A 480 20.50 0.20 0.01
C ASP A 480 21.06 0.40 -1.41
N ARG A 481 22.33 0.05 -1.63
CA ARG A 481 23.09 0.31 -2.85
C ARG A 481 23.64 -0.96 -3.47
N VAL A 482 23.46 -1.08 -4.78
CA VAL A 482 24.12 -2.08 -5.63
C VAL A 482 24.96 -1.40 -6.72
N GLN A 483 26.18 -1.88 -6.91
CA GLN A 483 27.11 -1.36 -7.91
C GLN A 483 27.12 -2.26 -9.15
N LEU A 484 26.78 -1.68 -10.30
CA LEU A 484 26.98 -2.33 -11.60
C LEU A 484 28.43 -2.09 -12.05
N ARG A 485 29.18 -3.16 -12.26
CA ARG A 485 30.59 -3.12 -12.64
C ARG A 485 30.82 -3.86 -13.94
N LEU A 486 31.82 -3.39 -14.68
CA LEU A 486 32.27 -4.06 -15.88
C LEU A 486 33.04 -5.33 -15.51
N HIS A 487 32.62 -6.49 -15.97
CA HIS A 487 33.26 -7.79 -15.71
C HIS A 487 34.14 -8.26 -16.88
N LYS A 488 33.75 -7.97 -18.12
CA LYS A 488 34.51 -8.30 -19.34
C LYS A 488 34.85 -7.05 -20.13
N ASN A 489 35.76 -7.18 -21.09
CA ASN A 489 36.10 -6.05 -21.96
C ASN A 489 34.91 -5.67 -22.86
N LEU A 490 34.74 -4.36 -23.08
CA LEU A 490 33.77 -3.84 -24.05
C LEU A 490 34.35 -3.91 -25.47
N SER A 491 33.48 -4.01 -26.48
CA SER A 491 33.86 -3.88 -27.90
C SER A 491 32.80 -3.07 -28.63
N TYR A 492 33.20 -1.91 -29.16
CA TYR A 492 32.29 -1.08 -29.93
C TYR A 492 31.77 -1.80 -31.19
N GLU A 493 32.61 -2.62 -31.83
CA GLU A 493 32.24 -3.40 -33.02
C GLU A 493 31.22 -4.50 -32.74
N ALA A 494 31.24 -5.08 -31.54
CA ALA A 494 30.29 -6.12 -31.14
C ALA A 494 28.92 -5.51 -30.78
N ALA A 495 28.92 -4.50 -29.89
CA ALA A 495 27.72 -3.80 -29.46
C ALA A 495 28.05 -2.34 -29.11
N PRO A 496 27.43 -1.35 -29.80
CA PRO A 496 27.66 0.06 -29.50
C PRO A 496 26.92 0.56 -28.25
N HIS A 497 25.95 -0.22 -27.75
CA HIS A 497 25.25 0.04 -26.50
C HIS A 497 24.75 -1.26 -25.86
N HIS A 498 24.53 -1.23 -24.56
CA HIS A 498 23.92 -2.29 -23.76
C HIS A 498 22.77 -1.71 -22.93
N GLU A 499 21.64 -2.42 -22.86
CA GLU A 499 20.51 -2.08 -21.98
C GLU A 499 20.37 -3.20 -20.95
N VAL A 500 20.98 -3.03 -19.78
CA VAL A 500 21.02 -4.05 -18.73
C VAL A 500 19.82 -3.86 -17.81
N VAL A 501 18.97 -4.88 -17.67
CA VAL A 501 17.82 -4.87 -16.76
C VAL A 501 18.22 -5.56 -15.46
N VAL A 502 18.26 -4.80 -14.38
CA VAL A 502 18.55 -5.29 -13.03
C VAL A 502 17.24 -5.44 -12.28
N VAL A 503 17.04 -6.56 -11.61
CA VAL A 503 15.90 -6.84 -10.74
C VAL A 503 16.34 -6.87 -9.28
N VAL A 504 15.51 -6.37 -8.38
CA VAL A 504 15.64 -6.49 -6.93
C VAL A 504 14.42 -7.21 -6.37
N GLN A 505 14.65 -8.17 -5.46
CA GLN A 505 13.61 -8.95 -4.79
C GLN A 505 13.92 -9.10 -3.30
N ASN A 506 12.91 -9.34 -2.46
CA ASN A 506 13.14 -9.70 -1.06
C ASN A 506 13.84 -11.06 -0.97
N VAL A 507 14.68 -11.24 0.05
CA VAL A 507 15.23 -12.55 0.41
C VAL A 507 14.15 -13.44 1.05
N GLU A 508 13.28 -12.85 1.86
CA GLU A 508 12.12 -13.52 2.47
C GLU A 508 10.89 -13.46 1.54
N GLU A 509 9.96 -14.42 1.71
CA GLU A 509 8.77 -14.49 0.87
C GLU A 509 7.81 -13.33 1.16
N LEU A 510 7.40 -12.62 0.10
CA LEU A 510 6.43 -11.53 0.19
C LEU A 510 5.03 -12.09 0.51
N LEU A 511 4.37 -11.52 1.50
CA LEU A 511 3.04 -11.92 1.97
C LEU A 511 2.01 -10.84 1.61
N GLY A 512 0.99 -11.21 0.84
CA GLY A 512 -0.14 -10.33 0.49
C GLY A 512 -0.36 -10.14 -1.01
N PRO A 513 -1.39 -9.38 -1.42
CA PRO A 513 -1.78 -9.21 -2.82
C PRO A 513 -0.93 -8.19 -3.62
N GLY A 514 0.33 -7.99 -3.23
CA GLY A 514 1.24 -6.98 -3.79
C GLY A 514 1.76 -7.28 -5.21
N PRO A 515 2.38 -6.28 -5.86
CA PRO A 515 2.85 -6.36 -7.25
C PRO A 515 4.10 -7.25 -7.41
N GLY A 516 3.95 -8.57 -7.37
CA GLY A 516 5.03 -9.52 -7.66
C GLY A 516 6.25 -9.42 -6.72
N PRO A 517 7.24 -10.32 -6.86
CA PRO A 517 8.34 -10.43 -5.90
C PRO A 517 9.46 -9.39 -6.08
N GLY A 518 9.38 -8.47 -7.06
CA GLY A 518 10.51 -7.57 -7.31
C GLY A 518 10.27 -6.41 -8.26
N SER A 519 11.14 -5.39 -8.15
CA SER A 519 11.19 -4.18 -8.97
C SER A 519 12.36 -4.24 -9.95
N THR A 520 12.24 -3.58 -11.11
CA THR A 520 13.29 -3.58 -12.15
C THR A 520 13.78 -2.17 -12.48
N ALA A 521 15.08 -2.06 -12.78
CA ALA A 521 15.72 -0.85 -13.26
C ALA A 521 16.58 -1.14 -14.51
N THR A 522 16.41 -0.33 -15.55
CA THR A 522 17.17 -0.46 -16.79
C THR A 522 18.34 0.50 -16.82
N VAL A 523 19.55 -0.03 -17.03
CA VAL A 523 20.78 0.74 -17.18
C VAL A 523 21.22 0.75 -18.63
N THR A 524 21.24 1.93 -19.26
CA THR A 524 21.73 2.09 -20.63
C THR A 524 23.20 2.50 -20.62
N VAL A 525 24.06 1.64 -21.16
CA VAL A 525 25.50 1.88 -21.29
C VAL A 525 25.83 2.10 -22.76
N LEU A 526 26.48 3.21 -23.10
CA LEU A 526 27.00 3.50 -24.43
C LEU A 526 28.49 3.16 -24.46
N VAL A 527 28.93 2.45 -25.50
CA VAL A 527 30.34 2.14 -25.71
C VAL A 527 30.94 3.24 -26.58
N GLU A 528 32.00 3.90 -26.11
CA GLU A 528 32.75 4.88 -26.89
C GLU A 528 33.91 4.18 -27.62
N ARG A 529 33.99 4.42 -28.93
CA ARG A 529 35.09 3.95 -29.77
C ARG A 529 36.38 4.70 -29.41
N VAL A 530 37.46 3.97 -29.13
CA VAL A 530 38.78 4.56 -28.85
C VAL A 530 39.63 4.52 -30.10
N VAL A 531 39.85 5.68 -30.73
CA VAL A 531 40.74 5.79 -31.89
C VAL A 531 42.20 5.77 -31.43
N PRO A 532 43.05 4.84 -31.87
CA PRO A 532 44.46 4.80 -31.49
C PRO A 532 45.24 6.01 -32.05
N PRO A 533 46.30 6.48 -31.35
CA PRO A 533 47.05 7.67 -31.73
C PRO A 533 47.82 7.49 -33.05
N LEU A 534 47.93 8.57 -33.83
CA LEU A 534 48.63 8.59 -35.11
C LEU A 534 50.16 8.55 -34.93
N LYS A 535 50.85 7.61 -35.62
CA LYS A 535 52.32 7.43 -35.56
C LYS A 535 52.95 7.38 -36.96
N LEU A 536 54.06 8.10 -37.14
CA LEU A 536 54.94 8.02 -38.32
C LEU A 536 55.94 6.86 -38.17
N ASP A 537 56.55 6.41 -39.28
CA ASP A 537 57.51 5.29 -39.26
C ASP A 537 58.82 5.63 -38.53
N GLN A 538 59.17 6.91 -38.42
CA GLN A 538 60.35 7.41 -37.71
C GLN A 538 60.03 8.69 -36.91
N GLU A 539 60.73 8.91 -35.81
CA GLU A 539 60.63 10.14 -35.00
C GLU A 539 61.46 11.30 -35.60
N SER A 540 62.49 10.98 -36.39
CA SER A 540 63.32 11.92 -37.13
C SER A 540 63.84 11.34 -38.43
N TYR A 541 63.86 12.13 -39.50
CA TYR A 541 64.40 11.76 -40.82
C TYR A 541 65.66 12.56 -41.12
N GLU A 542 66.68 11.93 -41.71
CA GLU A 542 67.95 12.59 -42.04
C GLU A 542 68.26 12.42 -43.53
N ALA A 543 68.55 13.54 -44.22
CA ALA A 543 68.91 13.55 -45.64
C ALA A 543 70.22 14.31 -45.86
N SER A 544 71.07 13.84 -46.76
CA SER A 544 72.30 14.56 -47.14
C SER A 544 72.24 14.98 -48.60
N VAL A 545 72.45 16.26 -48.88
CA VAL A 545 72.32 16.82 -50.23
C VAL A 545 73.49 17.74 -50.57
N PRO A 546 74.17 17.57 -51.72
CA PRO A 546 75.20 18.50 -52.16
C PRO A 546 74.63 19.91 -52.41
N VAL A 547 75.39 20.96 -52.07
CA VAL A 547 74.92 22.36 -52.27
C VAL A 547 74.69 22.71 -53.75
N SER A 548 75.27 21.95 -54.68
CA SER A 548 75.08 22.11 -56.13
C SER A 548 73.82 21.44 -56.66
N THR A 549 72.96 20.90 -55.80
CA THR A 549 71.78 20.14 -56.22
C THR A 549 70.73 21.08 -56.86
N PRO A 550 70.23 20.76 -58.07
CA PRO A 550 69.23 21.57 -58.76
C PRO A 550 67.86 21.44 -58.10
N ALA A 551 67.01 22.46 -58.28
CA ALA A 551 65.62 22.44 -57.84
C ALA A 551 64.84 21.24 -58.43
N GLY A 552 63.90 20.69 -57.66
CA GLY A 552 63.11 19.49 -57.99
C GLY A 552 63.73 18.14 -57.60
N SER A 553 64.97 18.12 -57.08
CA SER A 553 65.66 16.87 -56.70
C SER A 553 64.98 16.19 -55.51
N PHE A 554 64.78 14.88 -55.60
CA PHE A 554 64.20 14.05 -54.53
C PHE A 554 65.20 13.81 -53.39
N LEU A 555 64.75 13.87 -52.13
CA LEU A 555 65.57 13.62 -50.95
C LEU A 555 65.19 12.30 -50.28
N LEU A 556 63.95 12.18 -49.80
CA LEU A 556 63.42 11.00 -49.11
C LEU A 556 61.89 11.02 -49.12
N THR A 557 61.29 9.94 -48.64
CA THR A 557 59.83 9.81 -48.47
C THR A 557 59.51 9.57 -47.00
N ILE A 558 58.53 10.30 -46.47
CA ILE A 558 58.00 10.16 -45.12
C ILE A 558 56.75 9.27 -45.18
N GLN A 559 56.65 8.27 -44.31
CA GLN A 559 55.57 7.29 -44.35
C GLN A 559 54.89 7.11 -42.98
N PRO A 560 53.60 6.73 -42.94
CA PRO A 560 52.95 6.31 -41.71
C PRO A 560 53.54 4.99 -41.21
N SER A 561 53.55 4.78 -39.89
CA SER A 561 53.94 3.48 -39.31
C SER A 561 52.97 2.35 -39.70
N ASN A 562 51.72 2.69 -40.07
CA ASN A 562 50.73 1.74 -40.58
C ASN A 562 50.23 2.20 -41.97
N PRO A 563 50.49 1.43 -43.05
CA PRO A 563 50.19 1.83 -44.42
C PRO A 563 48.69 1.94 -44.77
N MET A 564 47.79 1.55 -43.87
CA MET A 564 46.33 1.62 -44.10
C MET A 564 45.69 2.98 -43.83
N ARG A 565 46.41 3.96 -43.25
CA ARG A 565 45.88 5.32 -43.00
C ARG A 565 46.34 6.30 -44.08
N SER A 566 45.40 7.10 -44.59
CA SER A 566 45.69 8.14 -45.58
C SER A 566 46.05 9.44 -44.88
N LEU A 567 47.28 9.92 -45.04
CA LEU A 567 47.77 11.13 -44.38
C LEU A 567 48.00 12.28 -45.37
N ARG A 568 47.83 13.51 -44.90
CA ARG A 568 48.29 14.72 -45.58
C ARG A 568 49.55 15.25 -44.90
N PHE A 569 50.58 15.54 -45.68
CA PHE A 569 51.88 16.02 -45.19
C PHE A 569 52.10 17.50 -45.51
N SER A 570 52.67 18.24 -44.56
CA SER A 570 53.05 19.65 -44.73
C SER A 570 54.35 19.98 -44.01
N LEU A 571 55.02 21.05 -44.42
CA LEU A 571 56.21 21.59 -43.76
C LEU A 571 55.82 22.85 -42.99
N VAL A 572 56.10 22.89 -41.69
CA VAL A 572 55.58 23.95 -40.80
C VAL A 572 56.57 25.11 -40.61
N ASN A 573 57.88 24.88 -40.77
CA ASN A 573 58.91 25.87 -40.43
C ASN A 573 60.08 25.97 -41.45
N ASP A 574 59.81 25.73 -42.75
CA ASP A 574 60.81 25.94 -43.80
C ASP A 574 60.98 27.46 -44.10
N SER A 575 61.78 28.15 -43.29
CA SER A 575 61.96 29.61 -43.38
C SER A 575 62.66 30.07 -44.67
N GLU A 576 63.54 29.23 -45.22
CA GLU A 576 64.28 29.52 -46.45
C GLU A 576 63.56 29.04 -47.71
N GLY A 577 62.48 28.27 -47.58
CA GLY A 577 61.72 27.72 -48.72
C GLY A 577 62.54 26.79 -49.61
N TRP A 578 63.54 26.11 -49.04
CA TRP A 578 64.44 25.21 -49.78
C TRP A 578 63.81 23.86 -50.09
N LEU A 579 62.80 23.46 -49.32
CA LEU A 579 62.18 22.14 -49.41
C LEU A 579 60.70 22.27 -49.80
N CYS A 580 60.19 21.25 -50.47
CA CYS A 580 58.76 21.05 -50.63
C CYS A 580 58.44 19.59 -50.39
N ILE A 581 57.29 19.34 -49.75
CA ILE A 581 56.78 17.99 -49.55
C ILE A 581 55.52 17.82 -50.41
N LYS A 582 55.39 16.66 -51.05
CA LYS A 582 54.16 16.31 -51.75
C LYS A 582 53.11 15.90 -50.72
N GLU A 583 51.99 16.61 -50.72
CA GLU A 583 50.92 16.50 -49.73
C GLU A 583 50.40 15.08 -49.50
N VAL A 584 50.33 14.24 -50.55
CA VAL A 584 49.73 12.89 -50.47
C VAL A 584 50.77 11.77 -50.45
N SER A 585 51.91 11.93 -51.12
CA SER A 585 52.92 10.87 -51.22
C SER A 585 54.01 10.95 -50.16
N GLY A 586 54.12 12.07 -49.43
CA GLY A 586 55.16 12.26 -48.41
C GLY A 586 56.58 12.41 -48.98
N GLU A 587 56.73 12.54 -50.31
CA GLU A 587 58.03 12.74 -50.96
C GLU A 587 58.54 14.16 -50.74
N VAL A 588 59.73 14.29 -50.19
CA VAL A 588 60.42 15.57 -49.96
C VAL A 588 61.37 15.85 -51.11
N HIS A 589 61.26 17.03 -51.71
CA HIS A 589 62.08 17.52 -52.80
C HIS A 589 62.70 18.87 -52.46
N THR A 590 63.79 19.23 -53.14
CA THR A 590 64.31 20.60 -53.13
C THR A 590 63.36 21.51 -53.92
N ALA A 591 62.79 22.56 -53.31
CA ALA A 591 61.88 23.48 -53.99
C ALA A 591 62.62 24.50 -54.87
N GLN A 592 63.81 24.91 -54.46
CA GLN A 592 64.66 25.87 -55.18
C GLN A 592 66.14 25.49 -55.13
N SER A 593 66.97 26.24 -55.84
CA SER A 593 68.43 26.04 -55.78
C SER A 593 68.94 26.38 -54.38
N LEU A 594 69.77 25.51 -53.80
CA LEU A 594 70.35 25.66 -52.45
C LEU A 594 71.44 26.76 -52.37
N GLN A 595 71.33 27.81 -53.17
CA GLN A 595 72.27 28.93 -53.20
C GLN A 595 72.19 29.72 -51.88
N GLY A 596 73.23 29.60 -51.05
CA GLY A 596 73.30 30.23 -49.72
C GLY A 596 73.63 29.25 -48.60
N ALA A 597 73.35 27.95 -48.81
CA ALA A 597 73.73 26.90 -47.87
C ALA A 597 75.26 26.70 -47.85
N ARG A 598 75.85 26.57 -46.66
CA ARG A 598 77.30 26.32 -46.53
C ARG A 598 77.54 24.81 -46.41
N PRO A 599 78.55 24.25 -47.08
CA PRO A 599 78.93 22.86 -46.87
C PRO A 599 79.28 22.63 -45.39
N GLY A 600 78.60 21.67 -44.75
CA GLY A 600 78.76 21.35 -43.33
C GLY A 600 77.65 21.89 -42.41
N ASP A 601 76.79 22.80 -42.89
CA ASP A 601 75.62 23.27 -42.14
C ASP A 601 74.48 22.24 -42.19
N THR A 602 73.64 22.25 -41.16
CA THR A 602 72.41 21.45 -41.07
C THR A 602 71.19 22.35 -41.11
N TYR A 603 70.14 21.89 -41.78
CA TYR A 603 68.86 22.57 -41.90
C TYR A 603 67.74 21.68 -41.36
N THR A 604 67.04 22.15 -40.33
CA THR A 604 66.02 21.38 -39.62
C THR A 604 64.64 21.90 -39.92
N VAL A 605 63.76 21.05 -40.46
CA VAL A 605 62.37 21.38 -40.76
C VAL A 605 61.44 20.40 -40.05
N LEU A 606 60.33 20.89 -39.51
CA LEU A 606 59.27 20.09 -38.91
C LEU A 606 58.27 19.69 -39.99
N VAL A 607 58.04 18.38 -40.09
CA VAL A 607 57.04 17.80 -40.96
C VAL A 607 55.82 17.49 -40.10
N GLU A 608 54.66 18.02 -40.48
CA GLU A 608 53.37 17.68 -39.86
C GLU A 608 52.60 16.74 -40.78
N ALA A 609 52.07 15.67 -40.20
CA ALA A 609 51.19 14.71 -40.87
C ALA A 609 49.83 14.68 -40.18
N GLN A 610 48.78 14.90 -40.95
CA GLN A 610 47.40 14.98 -40.46
C GLN A 610 46.53 13.87 -41.08
N ASP A 611 45.74 13.21 -40.24
CA ASP A 611 44.73 12.24 -40.67
C ASP A 611 43.52 12.95 -41.33
N THR A 612 42.81 12.25 -42.22
CA THR A 612 41.66 12.82 -42.95
C THR A 612 40.31 12.70 -42.23
N ASP A 613 40.28 12.03 -41.07
CA ASP A 613 39.08 11.83 -40.25
C ASP A 613 38.75 13.08 -39.37
N GLU A 614 37.51 13.24 -38.89
CA GLU A 614 37.12 14.33 -37.97
C GLU A 614 36.85 13.80 -36.54
N PRO A 615 37.47 14.40 -35.48
CA PRO A 615 38.50 15.44 -35.53
C PRO A 615 39.86 14.88 -35.97
N GLY A 616 40.52 15.57 -36.90
CA GLY A 616 41.78 15.11 -37.49
C GLY A 616 42.93 15.09 -36.48
N LEU A 617 43.46 13.92 -36.21
CA LEU A 617 44.67 13.75 -35.40
C LEU A 617 45.88 14.21 -36.23
N SER A 618 46.71 15.09 -35.68
CA SER A 618 48.01 15.46 -36.27
C SER A 618 49.17 14.90 -35.45
N THR A 619 50.26 14.58 -36.15
CA THR A 619 51.53 14.18 -35.55
C THR A 619 52.66 14.88 -36.29
N SER A 620 53.83 15.04 -35.66
CA SER A 620 54.95 15.74 -36.27
C SER A 620 56.27 14.99 -36.08
N ALA A 621 57.17 15.12 -37.06
CA ALA A 621 58.51 14.55 -37.04
C ALA A 621 59.54 15.58 -37.52
N THR A 622 60.80 15.42 -37.09
CA THR A 622 61.87 16.36 -37.44
C THR A 622 62.64 15.85 -38.67
N LEU A 623 62.77 16.67 -39.71
CA LEU A 623 63.60 16.41 -40.88
C LEU A 623 64.90 17.23 -40.79
N VAL A 624 66.04 16.56 -40.78
CA VAL A 624 67.38 17.17 -40.74
C VAL A 624 68.08 16.98 -42.08
N VAL A 625 68.47 18.08 -42.72
CA VAL A 625 69.17 18.07 -44.02
C VAL A 625 70.61 18.53 -43.86
N HIS A 626 71.57 17.72 -44.29
CA HIS A 626 73.01 17.98 -44.22
C HIS A 626 73.55 18.41 -45.58
N PHE A 627 74.21 19.56 -45.66
CA PHE A 627 74.73 20.09 -46.93
C PHE A 627 76.17 19.63 -47.22
N LEU A 628 76.39 18.93 -48.35
CA LEU A 628 77.69 18.38 -48.74
C LEU A 628 78.42 19.24 -49.80
N LYS A 629 79.77 19.21 -49.80
CA LYS A 629 80.63 19.95 -50.76
C LYS A 629 80.68 19.26 -52.13
N ALA A 630 80.48 20.01 -53.22
CA ALA A 630 80.49 19.50 -54.59
C ALA A 630 81.91 19.09 -55.09
N PRO A 631 82.07 18.01 -55.88
CA PRO A 631 83.35 17.58 -56.46
C PRO A 631 83.76 18.35 -57.75
N PRO A 632 85.08 18.49 -58.07
CA PRO A 632 85.58 19.35 -59.15
C PRO A 632 85.56 18.72 -60.55
N ALA A 633 85.33 19.53 -61.59
CA ALA A 633 85.26 19.15 -63.01
C ALA A 633 86.61 19.35 -63.77
N PRO A 634 86.96 18.53 -64.79
CA PRO A 634 88.21 18.66 -65.55
C PRO A 634 88.08 19.53 -66.82
N ALA A 635 89.20 20.18 -67.19
CA ALA A 635 89.33 21.17 -68.26
C ALA A 635 89.66 20.55 -69.65
N LEU A 636 89.12 21.16 -70.71
CA LEU A 636 89.28 20.82 -72.12
C LEU A 636 90.41 21.63 -72.79
N ALA A 637 91.20 20.98 -73.65
CA ALA A 637 92.02 21.62 -74.68
C ALA A 637 91.52 21.17 -76.06
N LEU A 638 91.22 22.14 -76.94
CA LEU A 638 90.70 21.93 -78.30
C LEU A 638 91.79 22.22 -79.35
N ALA A 639 91.93 21.34 -80.34
CA ALA A 639 92.54 21.64 -81.63
C ALA A 639 91.43 21.69 -82.73
N PRO A 640 91.53 22.53 -83.78
CA PRO A 640 90.42 22.87 -84.68
C PRO A 640 90.38 22.03 -85.98
N VAL A 641 89.17 21.77 -86.50
CA VAL A 641 88.88 21.10 -87.81
C VAL A 641 87.94 22.02 -88.64
N PRO A 642 88.06 22.11 -89.99
CA PRO A 642 87.54 23.25 -90.78
C PRO A 642 86.04 23.23 -91.11
N THR A 643 85.45 24.43 -91.23
CA THR A 643 84.03 24.68 -91.54
C THR A 643 83.61 24.23 -92.95
N ARG A 644 82.50 23.51 -93.08
CA ARG A 644 81.84 23.13 -94.36
C ARG A 644 80.37 23.62 -94.36
N HIS A 645 79.81 23.92 -95.54
CA HIS A 645 78.47 24.52 -95.71
C HIS A 645 77.43 23.52 -96.24
N LEU A 646 76.15 23.77 -95.95
CA LEU A 646 74.98 23.01 -96.43
C LEU A 646 73.95 23.95 -97.09
N CYS A 647 73.18 23.42 -98.03
CA CYS A 647 72.26 24.21 -98.85
C CYS A 647 70.80 24.11 -98.42
N THR A 648 70.09 25.24 -98.50
CA THR A 648 68.63 25.31 -98.36
C THR A 648 68.00 25.94 -99.62
N PRO A 649 67.05 25.28 -100.32
CA PRO A 649 66.38 24.03 -99.98
C PRO A 649 67.29 22.79 -100.06
N ARG A 650 66.95 21.73 -99.30
CA ARG A 650 67.79 20.53 -99.09
C ARG A 650 68.23 19.89 -100.41
N GLN A 651 69.53 19.59 -100.52
CA GLN A 651 70.15 18.76 -101.57
C GLN A 651 70.73 17.47 -100.97
N ASP A 652 70.95 16.42 -101.78
CA ASP A 652 71.34 15.07 -101.33
C ASP A 652 72.85 14.91 -101.04
N TYR A 653 73.48 15.88 -100.38
CA TYR A 653 74.84 15.74 -99.83
C TYR A 653 74.93 16.31 -98.42
N GLY A 654 75.80 15.71 -97.60
CA GLY A 654 75.97 16.04 -96.19
C GLY A 654 77.41 16.40 -95.81
N VAL A 655 77.60 16.91 -94.60
CA VAL A 655 78.92 17.13 -94.00
C VAL A 655 79.37 15.85 -93.31
N VAL A 656 80.54 15.32 -93.69
CA VAL A 656 81.13 14.15 -93.04
C VAL A 656 81.70 14.53 -91.68
N ILE A 657 81.34 13.78 -90.65
CA ILE A 657 81.89 13.84 -89.30
C ILE A 657 82.56 12.51 -88.95
N SER A 658 83.67 12.56 -88.21
CA SER A 658 84.47 11.40 -87.82
C SER A 658 84.56 11.29 -86.29
N GLY A 659 84.74 10.07 -85.77
CA GLY A 659 85.13 9.85 -84.37
C GLY A 659 86.53 10.42 -84.08
N PRO A 660 86.85 10.77 -82.81
CA PRO A 660 88.20 11.18 -82.42
C PRO A 660 89.20 10.02 -82.57
N SER A 661 90.37 10.27 -83.17
CA SER A 661 91.46 9.29 -83.32
C SER A 661 92.37 9.31 -82.09
N GLU A 662 92.61 8.16 -81.46
CA GLU A 662 93.66 7.96 -80.44
C GLU A 662 94.71 6.95 -80.97
N ASP A 663 95.98 7.37 -80.86
CA ASP A 663 97.31 6.71 -80.89
C ASP A 663 97.58 5.32 -81.56
N PRO A 664 98.71 5.12 -82.30
CA PRO A 664 99.02 3.88 -83.03
C PRO A 664 99.52 2.66 -82.24
N ASP A 665 99.58 2.67 -80.90
CA ASP A 665 100.27 1.63 -80.11
C ASP A 665 99.36 0.65 -79.34
N LEU A 666 98.11 0.47 -79.75
CA LEU A 666 97.20 -0.54 -79.17
C LEU A 666 96.68 -1.51 -80.23
N THR A 667 97.10 -2.77 -80.12
CA THR A 667 96.62 -3.88 -80.95
C THR A 667 95.16 -4.22 -80.63
N SER A 668 94.35 -4.23 -81.69
CA SER A 668 93.01 -4.83 -81.85
C SER A 668 91.87 -4.30 -80.95
N GLY A 669 90.97 -3.56 -81.59
CA GLY A 669 89.60 -3.31 -81.14
C GLY A 669 88.78 -2.70 -82.29
N ASP A 670 88.31 -3.54 -83.21
CA ASP A 670 87.24 -3.16 -84.16
C ASP A 670 85.99 -2.83 -83.33
N GLY A 671 85.63 -1.56 -83.29
CA GLY A 671 84.51 -1.09 -82.50
C GLY A 671 83.72 -0.02 -83.24
N LEU A 672 82.41 -0.22 -83.28
CA LEU A 672 81.45 0.63 -83.99
C LEU A 672 81.26 1.97 -83.25
N TYR A 673 81.55 3.09 -83.91
CA TYR A 673 81.18 4.41 -83.40
C TYR A 673 79.69 4.68 -83.67
N ASN A 674 78.91 4.93 -82.62
CA ASN A 674 77.51 5.34 -82.72
C ASN A 674 77.39 6.87 -82.61
N PHE A 675 76.77 7.49 -83.62
CA PHE A 675 76.56 8.93 -83.71
C PHE A 675 75.09 9.28 -83.41
N ALA A 676 74.85 10.17 -82.44
CA ALA A 676 73.52 10.65 -82.08
C ALA A 676 73.48 12.18 -82.02
N LEU A 677 72.33 12.77 -82.37
CA LEU A 677 72.09 14.20 -82.15
C LEU A 677 71.77 14.47 -80.68
N GLY A 678 72.16 15.62 -80.16
CA GLY A 678 71.81 16.04 -78.79
C GLY A 678 70.29 16.02 -78.51
N PRO A 679 69.87 15.91 -77.23
CA PRO A 679 68.48 15.67 -76.83
C PRO A 679 67.52 16.86 -77.03
N ASN A 680 67.99 17.98 -77.58
CA ASN A 680 67.15 19.15 -77.83
C ASN A 680 66.16 18.85 -78.97
N PRO A 681 64.82 18.92 -78.74
CA PRO A 681 63.82 18.58 -79.75
C PRO A 681 63.90 19.43 -81.02
N THR A 682 64.43 20.66 -80.95
CA THR A 682 64.65 21.50 -82.14
C THR A 682 65.81 20.97 -82.99
N VAL A 683 66.86 20.40 -82.38
CA VAL A 683 68.01 19.83 -83.11
C VAL A 683 67.60 18.53 -83.81
N GLN A 684 66.79 17.69 -83.17
CA GLN A 684 66.26 16.46 -83.78
C GLN A 684 65.25 16.72 -84.91
N ARG A 685 64.58 17.88 -84.89
CA ARG A 685 63.66 18.32 -85.95
C ARG A 685 64.41 18.83 -87.19
N ASP A 686 65.49 19.59 -87.01
CA ASP A 686 66.13 20.35 -88.10
C ASP A 686 67.28 19.59 -88.78
N TRP A 687 67.87 18.58 -88.11
CA TRP A 687 69.07 17.85 -88.57
C TRP A 687 68.88 16.34 -88.61
N ARG A 688 69.58 15.66 -89.53
CA ARG A 688 69.61 14.19 -89.62
C ARG A 688 71.05 13.69 -89.72
N LEU A 689 71.37 12.66 -88.94
CA LEU A 689 72.61 11.89 -89.03
C LEU A 689 72.36 10.58 -89.76
N GLN A 690 73.26 10.23 -90.69
CA GLN A 690 73.29 8.95 -91.38
C GLN A 690 74.69 8.36 -91.28
N PRO A 691 74.89 7.17 -90.69
CA PRO A 691 76.21 6.54 -90.65
C PRO A 691 76.70 6.20 -92.05
N ILE A 692 77.98 6.41 -92.32
CA ILE A 692 78.65 6.08 -93.59
C ILE A 692 79.36 4.73 -93.46
N ASN A 693 80.11 4.57 -92.37
CA ASN A 693 80.83 3.37 -91.98
C ASN A 693 81.02 3.36 -90.46
N ASP A 694 81.78 2.39 -89.95
CA ASP A 694 81.97 2.19 -88.52
C ASP A 694 82.70 3.34 -87.80
N SER A 695 83.20 4.36 -88.52
CA SER A 695 83.98 5.49 -87.98
C SER A 695 83.51 6.90 -88.40
N HIS A 696 82.58 7.02 -89.35
CA HIS A 696 82.14 8.29 -89.93
C HIS A 696 80.62 8.32 -90.18
N ALA A 697 80.03 9.52 -90.11
CA ALA A 697 78.61 9.77 -90.43
C ALA A 697 78.42 11.05 -91.27
N TYR A 698 77.34 11.12 -92.05
CA TYR A 698 76.85 12.32 -92.72
C TYR A 698 75.88 13.09 -91.84
N LEU A 699 76.15 14.38 -91.65
CA LEU A 699 75.19 15.35 -91.12
C LEU A 699 74.50 16.08 -92.28
N THR A 700 73.17 15.96 -92.34
CA THR A 700 72.32 16.55 -93.39
C THR A 700 71.18 17.36 -92.77
N LEU A 701 70.54 18.22 -93.56
CA LEU A 701 69.29 18.90 -93.15
C LEU A 701 68.15 17.88 -93.11
N ALA A 702 67.39 17.83 -92.01
CA ALA A 702 66.19 17.00 -91.92
C ALA A 702 65.02 17.64 -92.68
N LEU A 703 64.90 18.97 -92.61
CA LEU A 703 63.84 19.74 -93.25
C LEU A 703 64.25 20.19 -94.66
N HIS A 704 63.26 20.27 -95.56
CA HIS A 704 63.48 20.79 -96.91
C HIS A 704 63.92 22.26 -96.90
N TRP A 705 63.56 23.03 -95.85
CA TRP A 705 63.94 24.41 -95.67
C TRP A 705 64.41 24.67 -94.23
N VAL A 706 65.60 25.27 -94.08
CA VAL A 706 66.16 25.75 -92.80
C VAL A 706 66.70 27.14 -93.06
N GLU A 707 66.55 28.08 -92.14
CA GLU A 707 66.96 29.47 -92.40
C GLU A 707 68.47 29.57 -92.68
N PRO A 708 68.91 30.39 -93.66
CA PRO A 708 70.33 30.64 -93.88
C PRO A 708 70.97 31.29 -92.66
N GLY A 709 72.01 30.66 -92.11
CA GLY A 709 72.64 31.07 -90.87
C GLY A 709 73.77 30.13 -90.47
N GLU A 710 74.49 30.50 -89.43
CA GLU A 710 75.52 29.65 -88.85
C GLU A 710 74.93 28.87 -87.67
N TYR A 711 75.09 27.54 -87.72
CA TYR A 711 74.52 26.63 -86.75
C TYR A 711 75.62 25.81 -86.08
N MET A 712 75.52 25.67 -84.77
CA MET A 712 76.35 24.77 -83.98
C MET A 712 75.51 23.54 -83.64
N VAL A 713 75.82 22.41 -84.27
CA VAL A 713 75.06 21.18 -84.11
C VAL A 713 75.79 20.28 -83.10
N PRO A 714 75.22 20.06 -81.89
CA PRO A 714 75.81 19.14 -80.93
C PRO A 714 75.56 17.70 -81.36
N VAL A 715 76.64 16.96 -81.59
CA VAL A 715 76.65 15.53 -81.92
C VAL A 715 77.35 14.78 -80.80
N VAL A 716 76.68 13.77 -80.26
CA VAL A 716 77.26 12.85 -79.28
C VAL A 716 77.78 11.63 -80.02
N VAL A 717 79.04 11.29 -79.77
CA VAL A 717 79.68 10.09 -80.30
C VAL A 717 79.94 9.14 -79.15
N HIS A 718 79.47 7.91 -79.30
CA HIS A 718 79.59 6.86 -78.32
C HIS A 718 80.38 5.69 -78.89
N HIS A 719 81.39 5.24 -78.15
CA HIS A 719 82.14 4.03 -78.43
C HIS A 719 82.39 3.32 -77.09
N ASP A 720 81.87 2.10 -76.95
CA ASP A 720 81.81 1.32 -75.71
C ASP A 720 81.30 2.14 -74.51
N ALA A 721 82.10 2.32 -73.45
CA ALA A 721 81.70 3.06 -72.25
C ALA A 721 82.06 4.56 -72.28
N ARG A 722 82.64 5.06 -73.38
CA ARG A 722 83.09 6.46 -73.51
C ARG A 722 82.11 7.28 -74.36
N MET A 723 81.86 8.51 -73.94
CA MET A 723 81.01 9.47 -74.68
C MET A 723 81.79 10.76 -74.90
N TRP A 724 81.80 11.23 -76.15
CA TRP A 724 82.31 12.55 -76.52
C TRP A 724 81.18 13.41 -77.05
N GLN A 725 81.15 14.67 -76.63
CA GLN A 725 80.25 15.68 -77.18
C GLN A 725 81.03 16.56 -78.16
N LEU A 726 80.71 16.44 -79.45
CA LEU A 726 81.28 17.26 -80.52
C LEU A 726 80.29 18.38 -80.87
N LEU A 727 80.79 19.60 -80.99
CA LEU A 727 80.03 20.75 -81.49
C LEU A 727 80.45 21.04 -82.93
N VAL A 728 79.62 20.59 -83.88
CA VAL A 728 79.92 20.70 -85.32
C VAL A 728 79.39 22.03 -85.84
N ARG A 729 80.28 22.91 -86.28
CA ARG A 729 79.94 24.20 -86.87
C ARG A 729 79.59 24.03 -88.36
N VAL A 730 78.35 24.33 -88.73
CA VAL A 730 77.83 24.21 -90.10
C VAL A 730 77.17 25.51 -90.53
N ILE A 731 77.50 25.99 -91.73
CA ILE A 731 76.87 27.19 -92.32
C ILE A 731 75.79 26.75 -93.30
N VAL A 732 74.53 27.12 -93.06
CA VAL A 732 73.42 26.90 -93.98
C VAL A 732 73.23 28.14 -94.84
N CYS A 733 73.14 27.98 -96.16
CA CYS A 733 73.00 29.09 -97.09
C CYS A 733 72.04 28.75 -98.24
N ARG A 734 71.47 29.78 -98.89
CA ARG A 734 70.73 29.58 -100.14
C ARG A 734 71.72 29.31 -101.25
N CYS A 735 71.58 28.19 -101.94
CA CYS A 735 72.52 27.79 -102.98
C CYS A 735 71.93 27.90 -104.38
N ASN A 736 72.80 28.03 -105.37
CA ASN A 736 72.43 27.82 -106.77
C ASN A 736 72.30 26.31 -107.07
N VAL A 737 71.90 25.97 -108.29
CA VAL A 737 71.74 24.56 -108.74
C VAL A 737 73.03 23.73 -108.67
N GLU A 738 74.19 24.37 -108.53
CA GLU A 738 75.52 23.73 -108.39
C GLU A 738 75.99 23.62 -106.93
N GLY A 739 75.19 24.04 -105.95
CA GLY A 739 75.49 23.86 -104.51
C GLY A 739 76.35 24.95 -103.87
N GLN A 740 76.53 26.11 -104.50
CA GLN A 740 77.33 27.22 -103.95
C GLN A 740 76.47 28.29 -103.23
N CYS A 741 76.90 28.72 -102.04
CA CYS A 741 76.22 29.75 -101.23
C CYS A 741 76.10 31.12 -101.90
N MET A 742 74.89 31.67 -101.99
CA MET A 742 74.61 33.03 -102.45
C MET A 742 74.66 34.06 -101.30
N ARG A 743 75.49 35.12 -101.42
CA ARG A 743 75.62 36.21 -100.43
C ARG A 743 74.51 37.27 -100.58
N LYS A 744 73.79 37.59 -99.49
CA LYS A 744 72.78 38.67 -99.44
C LYS A 744 73.44 40.06 -99.37
N VAL A 745 72.98 40.99 -100.20
CA VAL A 745 73.38 42.42 -100.25
C VAL A 745 72.40 43.24 -99.38
N GLY A 746 72.92 44.08 -98.47
CA GLY A 746 72.19 44.63 -97.32
C GLY A 746 71.39 45.94 -97.54
N ARG A 747 70.57 46.29 -96.53
CA ARG A 747 69.98 47.61 -96.16
C ARG A 747 68.89 47.36 -95.10
N MET A 748 68.53 48.21 -94.13
CA MET A 748 69.05 49.44 -93.54
C MET A 748 68.27 49.62 -92.20
N LYS A 749 68.95 50.13 -91.17
CA LYS A 749 68.50 50.80 -89.91
C LYS A 749 66.99 50.98 -89.61
N GLY A 750 66.62 50.73 -88.35
CA GLY A 750 65.47 51.35 -87.67
C GLY A 750 65.23 50.81 -86.25
N MET A 751 65.46 51.65 -85.23
CA MET A 751 65.26 51.40 -83.79
C MET A 751 63.88 51.99 -83.34
N PRO A 752 63.52 52.04 -82.04
CA PRO A 752 62.45 51.28 -81.37
C PRO A 752 61.20 52.12 -80.98
N THR A 753 60.18 51.52 -80.34
CA THR A 753 59.52 51.99 -79.08
C THR A 753 58.15 51.32 -78.83
N LYS A 754 57.79 51.22 -77.54
CA LYS A 754 56.52 50.77 -76.98
C LYS A 754 55.36 51.74 -77.22
N LEU A 755 54.13 51.22 -77.29
CA LEU A 755 52.82 51.77 -76.87
C LEU A 755 51.82 50.61 -77.18
N SER A 756 50.72 50.28 -76.51
CA SER A 756 49.82 50.87 -75.51
C SER A 756 48.41 50.32 -75.87
N ALA A 757 47.44 50.56 -74.98
CA ALA A 757 45.98 50.47 -75.17
C ALA A 757 45.35 49.08 -74.96
N VAL A 758 44.68 48.83 -73.83
CA VAL A 758 43.38 49.41 -73.41
C VAL A 758 42.32 49.12 -74.46
N GLY A 759 41.40 48.19 -74.15
CA GLY A 759 40.24 47.98 -75.00
C GLY A 759 39.25 46.89 -74.56
N ILE A 760 39.67 45.83 -73.84
CA ILE A 760 38.81 44.62 -73.75
C ILE A 760 38.40 44.22 -72.32
N LEU A 761 38.96 44.85 -71.28
CA LEU A 761 38.67 44.49 -69.87
C LEU A 761 37.26 44.93 -69.38
N VAL A 762 36.56 45.79 -70.12
CA VAL A 762 35.26 46.34 -69.68
C VAL A 762 34.06 45.57 -70.25
N GLY A 763 34.26 44.75 -71.31
CA GLY A 763 33.17 44.00 -71.95
C GLY A 763 32.87 42.64 -71.30
N THR A 764 33.86 41.98 -70.72
CA THR A 764 33.72 40.61 -70.19
C THR A 764 33.11 40.54 -68.79
N LEU A 765 33.31 41.58 -67.97
CA LEU A 765 32.78 41.62 -66.59
C LEU A 765 31.29 41.96 -66.52
N ALA A 766 30.73 42.67 -67.51
CA ALA A 766 29.30 43.00 -67.54
C ALA A 766 28.41 41.81 -67.96
N ALA A 767 28.94 40.87 -68.77
CA ALA A 767 28.18 39.72 -69.26
C ALA A 767 27.99 38.62 -68.20
N ILE A 768 28.96 38.43 -67.29
CA ILE A 768 28.89 37.40 -66.25
C ILE A 768 27.95 37.83 -65.10
N GLY A 769 27.91 39.13 -64.78
CA GLY A 769 26.99 39.68 -63.78
C GLY A 769 25.51 39.51 -64.13
N PHE A 770 25.16 39.55 -65.43
CA PHE A 770 23.79 39.34 -65.91
C PHE A 770 23.34 37.87 -65.77
N PHE A 771 24.26 36.91 -65.96
CA PHE A 771 23.96 35.48 -65.79
C PHE A 771 23.84 35.06 -64.33
N LEU A 772 24.57 35.68 -63.40
CA LEU A 772 24.46 35.38 -61.96
C LEU A 772 23.14 35.90 -61.34
N ILE A 773 22.61 37.03 -61.81
CA ILE A 773 21.32 37.55 -61.34
C ILE A 773 20.16 36.65 -61.78
N LEU A 774 20.18 36.11 -62.99
CA LEU A 774 19.15 35.17 -63.49
C LEU A 774 19.14 33.83 -62.75
N ILE A 775 20.30 33.33 -62.31
CA ILE A 775 20.41 32.07 -61.54
C ILE A 775 19.91 32.26 -60.10
N PHE A 776 20.25 33.38 -59.44
CA PHE A 776 19.77 33.65 -58.08
C PHE A 776 18.27 33.99 -58.01
N THR A 777 17.67 34.58 -59.05
CA THR A 777 16.21 34.80 -59.09
C THR A 777 15.40 33.52 -59.28
N HIS A 778 15.99 32.46 -59.84
CA HIS A 778 15.30 31.18 -60.08
C HIS A 778 15.42 30.18 -58.91
N LEU A 779 16.40 30.37 -58.02
CA LEU A 779 16.56 29.59 -56.77
C LEU A 779 15.78 30.19 -55.58
N ALA A 780 15.38 31.46 -55.63
CA ALA A 780 14.62 32.13 -54.57
C ALA A 780 13.08 31.88 -54.60
N MET A 781 12.56 31.15 -55.60
CA MET A 781 11.14 30.73 -55.67
C MET A 781 10.91 29.23 -55.41
N ALA A 782 11.94 28.48 -55.00
CA ALA A 782 11.80 27.09 -54.58
C ALA A 782 12.27 26.92 -53.13
N ARG A 783 11.31 26.71 -52.23
CA ARG A 783 11.44 26.38 -50.80
C ARG A 783 11.82 27.54 -49.86
N LYS A 784 10.79 28.26 -49.42
CA LYS A 784 10.75 28.79 -48.05
C LYS A 784 9.35 28.54 -47.46
N LYS A 785 9.17 27.31 -46.98
CA LYS A 785 8.25 26.96 -45.91
C LYS A 785 9.18 26.55 -44.77
N ASP A 786 9.16 27.31 -43.68
CA ASP A 786 9.40 26.85 -42.31
C ASP A 786 9.49 28.06 -41.39
N LEU A 787 8.73 28.03 -40.30
CA LEU A 787 9.20 28.43 -38.98
C LEU A 787 8.25 27.87 -37.90
N ASP A 788 8.86 27.05 -37.05
CA ASP A 788 8.56 26.64 -35.67
C ASP A 788 7.23 25.95 -35.34
N GLN A 789 7.30 24.73 -34.75
CA GLN A 789 7.05 24.50 -33.31
C GLN A 789 7.03 22.99 -32.90
N PRO A 790 7.09 22.65 -31.58
CA PRO A 790 7.51 21.35 -31.03
C PRO A 790 6.37 20.34 -30.72
N ALA A 791 6.80 19.15 -30.25
CA ALA A 791 6.13 18.14 -29.40
C ALA A 791 4.83 17.45 -29.87
N ASP A 792 4.88 16.13 -30.03
CA ASP A 792 3.76 15.18 -30.00
C ASP A 792 3.92 14.30 -28.75
N SER A 793 2.93 13.80 -28.01
CA SER A 793 1.47 14.02 -27.95
C SER A 793 0.92 13.14 -26.79
N MET A 794 -0.22 13.49 -26.19
CA MET A 794 -1.12 12.56 -25.48
C MET A 794 -2.49 12.56 -26.18
N PRO A 795 -3.28 11.45 -26.15
CA PRO A 795 -4.50 11.33 -26.94
C PRO A 795 -5.84 11.54 -26.19
N LEU A 796 -6.83 11.97 -27.00
CA LEU A 796 -8.28 11.71 -27.04
C LEU A 796 -9.28 12.06 -25.89
N LYS A 797 -10.09 13.09 -26.19
CA LYS A 797 -11.57 13.14 -26.36
C LYS A 797 -12.51 12.48 -25.33
N THR A 798 -13.44 13.30 -24.82
CA THR A 798 -14.91 13.32 -25.11
C THR A 798 -15.50 14.58 -24.44
N ALA A 799 -16.17 15.49 -25.18
CA ALA A 799 -17.62 15.58 -25.44
C ALA A 799 -18.48 15.75 -24.17
N VAL A 800 -19.42 16.72 -24.26
CA VAL A 800 -20.71 16.87 -23.56
C VAL A 800 -20.93 16.07 -22.28
#